data_AF-A0A7L1B635-F1
#
_entry.id   AF-A0A7L1B635-F1
#
_cell.length_a   1.000
_cell.length_b   1.000
_cell.length_c   1.000
_cell.angle_alpha   90.00
_cell.angle_beta   90.00
_cell.angle_gamma   90.00
#
_symmetry.space_group_name_H-M   'P 1'
#
loop_
_entity.id
_entity.type
_entity.pdbx_description
1 polymer ?
#
loop_
_entity_poly.entity_id
_entity_poly.type
_entity_poly.pdbx_seq_one_letter_code
_entity_poly.pdbx_strand_id
1 'polypeptide(L)'
;MMLQELVSRAAGLHSDRAAVRFDECTGKPPAFYTYATVVELALELTAFLRKHCDHQGKCEIGLYCYPGINLPSWILGILQVPAAYSPIDPDAPPTISTYFVKKSNLQYILVENDKINKFQMSHAGCFYHNSSAIEHVGLTLFQMRSSNTDLSSQVDNMKSKREPFKTVDNSQPEYTICPDQTKVKTSEGGYMDAGQKDTLAYVLHTSGTTGIPKIVRVPHKCIVPNIQHLKSIFEITQDDVLFLASPLTFDPSVVELFMALTSGASILVVPNTVKMMPVELSAALFHHHHVTVLQATPTLLRRFGAHIIKSRVLSANTSLRVLALGGEAFPVLSLLKSWKHKENKTSIFNLYGITEVSSWATCYKIPEEVFSADFRTDFPIPLGSPLLGTKLEVRDANGSAVLEGEGQIFIGGEERICFLDDEITVPLGTMRETGDFVRVKNAKLFFLGRKDNQIKRHGKRFNIECLQQAAEDLCQVEACAVTWYQQEKLILFVLPKDDFEERETLKELQKHLPAYAVPDEIVVIKALPLTSHGKVDISELNKIYQNHLNSRRRDSKLSDAEELWERLQYLWKSVLGLPGDSTGISKDAVFLYSGGDSLKALRFYDEIEMLVGKAVPGLLEVILSHSIEEVYRHILKMLFPDEEQLMNPGNVVKRKLRGNSGEEFHGKYIKLTSGRGFEIASGLIPFIALNRGNHFFPMNFTKSSMQPKNTVQVGVEPLQQPSFLHSKAPSVMKSHVQGSELENRILTVGNKADKNDCSSVQQIHAECSHLPVAELALCVRWKSNARKCVDASPLIIIRAKEKISACVYVGSHSHAMQAIDLDLGGIKWEKTLGDRIESSACVSKCGNFIVVGCYDGLVYVLQSSDGEIHWTFVTEDTVKSSAVVDPSSGLVYIGSHDQHVYALDIYEKVCIWKLHCEGGAVFSSPCLSSFPHHLYVATLGGLLLAVNPVMGSKIWESSLGKPLFSSPHCNENYVCVGCVDGNLYCYTHSGEKVWQFSTNGPVFSSPCLSSLTKQEIFFGSHDCFIYCCNMEGNLLWKFEATSSVYGTPFVFQSGDLNNKILLAAVSTDGKVWILNAKSGTAEGVDKLPGEVFSSPVIWGTKLVVGCRNDYVYCLDLYITGK
;
A
#
# COMPACT_ATOMS: atom_id res chain seq x y z
N MET A 1 -16.26 -18.32 -34.59
CA MET A 1 -16.08 -17.07 -35.34
C MET A 1 -15.49 -16.05 -34.38
N MET A 2 -14.38 -15.43 -34.77
CA MET A 2 -13.61 -14.48 -33.95
C MET A 2 -14.03 -13.03 -34.24
N LEU A 3 -13.57 -12.08 -33.42
CA LEU A 3 -13.99 -10.67 -33.54
C LEU A 3 -13.55 -10.05 -34.87
N GLN A 4 -12.30 -10.27 -35.26
CA GLN A 4 -11.71 -9.83 -36.52
C GLN A 4 -12.45 -10.39 -37.75
N GLU A 5 -12.92 -11.64 -37.70
CA GLU A 5 -13.72 -12.22 -38.78
C GLU A 5 -15.08 -11.54 -38.94
N LEU A 6 -15.72 -11.19 -37.82
CA LEU A 6 -16.98 -10.45 -37.82
C LEU A 6 -16.82 -9.03 -38.36
N VAL A 7 -15.72 -8.35 -37.99
CA VAL A 7 -15.41 -7.01 -38.50
C VAL A 7 -15.10 -7.06 -40.00
N SER A 8 -14.29 -8.02 -40.46
CA SER A 8 -14.00 -8.20 -41.89
C SER A 8 -15.27 -8.46 -42.72
N ARG A 9 -16.22 -9.24 -42.17
CA ARG A 9 -17.53 -9.46 -42.82
C ARG A 9 -18.35 -8.16 -42.91
N ALA A 10 -18.37 -7.35 -41.85
CA ALA A 10 -19.06 -6.06 -41.87
C ALA A 10 -18.38 -5.08 -42.84
N ALA A 11 -17.05 -5.04 -42.87
CA ALA A 11 -16.28 -4.21 -43.80
C ALA A 11 -16.55 -4.59 -45.27
N GLY A 12 -16.67 -5.88 -45.58
CA GLY A 12 -17.03 -6.34 -46.93
C GLY A 12 -18.42 -5.87 -47.40
N LEU A 13 -19.34 -5.56 -46.47
CA LEU A 13 -20.68 -5.05 -46.77
C LEU A 13 -20.76 -3.51 -46.72
N HIS A 14 -19.87 -2.87 -45.95
CA HIS A 14 -19.97 -1.45 -45.57
C HIS A 14 -18.65 -0.68 -45.77
N SER A 15 -17.82 -1.10 -46.71
CA SER A 15 -16.47 -0.57 -47.03
C SER A 15 -16.36 0.96 -46.91
N ASP A 16 -17.29 1.69 -47.52
CA ASP A 16 -17.21 3.16 -47.66
C ASP A 16 -17.88 3.92 -46.52
N ARG A 17 -18.51 3.23 -45.56
CA ARG A 17 -19.13 3.86 -44.39
C ARG A 17 -18.06 4.22 -43.36
N ALA A 18 -18.29 5.29 -42.60
CA ALA A 18 -17.42 5.69 -41.50
C ALA A 18 -17.45 4.66 -40.37
N ALA A 19 -16.33 3.98 -40.13
CA ALA A 19 -16.16 3.01 -39.05
C ALA A 19 -15.84 3.71 -37.73
N VAL A 20 -15.01 4.75 -37.76
CA VAL A 20 -14.59 5.52 -36.58
C VAL A 20 -14.55 7.01 -36.87
N ARG A 21 -14.96 7.80 -35.88
CA ARG A 21 -14.86 9.26 -35.86
C ARG A 21 -14.06 9.70 -34.64
N PHE A 22 -13.14 10.62 -34.81
CA PHE A 22 -12.37 11.25 -33.74
C PHE A 22 -12.58 12.76 -33.76
N ASP A 23 -13.02 13.30 -32.63
CA ASP A 23 -13.29 14.73 -32.47
C ASP A 23 -12.56 15.28 -31.24
N GLU A 24 -11.58 16.17 -31.49
CA GLU A 24 -10.84 16.87 -30.43
C GLU A 24 -11.67 17.92 -29.70
N CYS A 25 -12.86 18.27 -30.22
CA CYS A 25 -13.74 19.32 -29.72
C CYS A 25 -13.09 20.73 -29.70
N THR A 26 -12.11 20.96 -30.58
CA THR A 26 -11.38 22.24 -30.71
C THR A 26 -11.96 23.17 -31.78
N GLY A 27 -13.12 22.84 -32.36
CA GLY A 27 -13.74 23.56 -33.47
C GLY A 27 -13.21 23.19 -34.86
N LYS A 28 -12.23 22.29 -34.94
CA LYS A 28 -11.79 21.66 -36.20
C LYS A 28 -12.80 20.58 -36.65
N PRO A 29 -12.89 20.29 -37.96
CA PRO A 29 -13.73 19.19 -38.43
C PRO A 29 -13.25 17.85 -37.85
N PRO A 30 -14.17 16.95 -37.46
CA PRO A 30 -13.80 15.65 -36.92
C PRO A 30 -13.12 14.81 -38.00
N ALA A 31 -12.07 14.08 -37.60
CA ALA A 31 -11.42 13.11 -38.46
C ALA A 31 -12.26 11.82 -38.50
N PHE A 32 -12.29 11.12 -39.62
CA PHE A 32 -12.97 9.83 -39.73
C PHE A 32 -12.21 8.88 -40.64
N TYR A 33 -12.31 7.58 -40.34
CA TYR A 33 -11.88 6.50 -41.23
C TYR A 33 -13.07 5.65 -41.65
N THR A 34 -13.05 5.22 -42.91
CA THR A 34 -14.01 4.24 -43.41
C THR A 34 -13.64 2.84 -42.97
N TYR A 35 -14.55 1.88 -43.13
CA TYR A 35 -14.25 0.47 -42.91
C TYR A 35 -13.07 -0.01 -43.78
N ALA A 36 -12.98 0.45 -45.03
CA ALA A 36 -11.86 0.14 -45.91
C ALA A 36 -10.52 0.59 -45.29
N THR A 37 -10.44 1.85 -44.86
CA THR A 37 -9.22 2.40 -44.26
C THR A 37 -8.85 1.70 -42.95
N VAL A 38 -9.84 1.36 -42.11
CA VAL A 38 -9.59 0.63 -40.86
C VAL A 38 -8.99 -0.75 -41.14
N VAL A 39 -9.54 -1.48 -42.11
CA VAL A 39 -9.04 -2.82 -42.50
C VAL A 39 -7.66 -2.73 -43.16
N GLU A 40 -7.43 -1.74 -44.04
CA GLU A 40 -6.14 -1.52 -44.69
C GLU A 40 -5.02 -1.29 -43.67
N LEU A 41 -5.20 -0.34 -42.75
CA LEU A 41 -4.23 -0.05 -41.69
C LEU A 41 -4.04 -1.25 -40.73
N ALA A 42 -5.11 -2.01 -40.47
CA ALA A 42 -5.01 -3.24 -39.68
C ALA A 42 -4.16 -4.31 -40.39
N LEU A 43 -4.33 -4.48 -41.70
CA LEU A 43 -3.55 -5.42 -42.51
C LEU A 43 -2.06 -5.05 -42.55
N GLU A 44 -1.74 -3.75 -42.64
CA GLU A 44 -0.36 -3.27 -42.54
C GLU A 44 0.28 -3.64 -41.20
N LEU A 45 -0.42 -3.36 -40.08
CA LEU A 45 0.05 -3.74 -38.76
C LEU A 45 0.20 -5.26 -38.63
N THR A 46 -0.74 -6.05 -39.17
CA THR A 46 -0.65 -7.51 -39.16
C THR A 46 0.56 -8.01 -39.94
N ALA A 47 0.84 -7.47 -41.13
CA ALA A 47 2.02 -7.83 -41.91
C ALA A 47 3.31 -7.52 -41.14
N PHE A 48 3.34 -6.38 -40.44
CA PHE A 48 4.45 -6.00 -39.59
C PHE A 48 4.63 -6.93 -38.39
N LEU A 49 3.55 -7.28 -37.67
CA LEU A 49 3.60 -8.19 -36.52
C LEU A 49 4.03 -9.60 -36.93
N ARG A 50 3.57 -10.09 -38.09
CA ARG A 50 4.01 -11.39 -38.66
C ARG A 50 5.50 -11.47 -38.95
N LYS A 51 6.13 -10.33 -39.19
CA LYS A 51 7.57 -10.24 -39.46
C LYS A 51 8.41 -10.14 -38.18
N HIS A 52 7.88 -9.55 -37.10
CA HIS A 52 8.66 -9.15 -35.93
C HIS A 52 8.33 -9.92 -34.65
N CYS A 53 7.17 -10.58 -34.56
CA CYS A 53 6.77 -11.36 -33.39
C CYS A 53 6.96 -12.85 -33.65
N ASP A 54 7.50 -13.57 -32.65
CA ASP A 54 7.48 -15.03 -32.67
C ASP A 54 6.07 -15.53 -32.34
N HIS A 55 5.52 -16.39 -33.20
CA HIS A 55 4.19 -16.97 -33.05
C HIS A 55 4.21 -18.39 -32.46
N GLN A 56 5.36 -18.84 -31.94
CA GLN A 56 5.48 -20.10 -31.21
C GLN A 56 5.00 -19.94 -29.75
N GLY A 57 3.69 -19.85 -29.53
CA GLY A 57 3.10 -19.87 -28.17
C GLY A 57 1.89 -18.95 -27.99
N LYS A 58 1.44 -18.78 -26.73
CA LYS A 58 0.44 -17.77 -26.35
C LYS A 58 1.03 -16.38 -26.57
N CYS A 59 0.56 -15.65 -27.58
CA CYS A 59 1.04 -14.30 -27.86
C CYS A 59 0.10 -13.28 -27.19
N GLU A 60 0.61 -12.50 -26.24
CA GLU A 60 -0.09 -11.36 -25.66
C GLU A 60 0.69 -10.11 -26.05
N ILE A 61 0.00 -9.14 -26.68
CA ILE A 61 0.62 -7.90 -27.17
C ILE A 61 0.07 -6.72 -26.38
N GLY A 62 0.95 -6.03 -25.65
CA GLY A 62 0.64 -4.78 -24.97
C GLY A 62 0.34 -3.67 -25.97
N LEU A 63 -0.64 -2.82 -25.68
CA LEU A 63 -0.97 -1.63 -26.47
C LEU A 63 -1.00 -0.40 -25.57
N TYR A 64 0.08 0.39 -25.60
CA TYR A 64 0.27 1.62 -24.82
C TYR A 64 -0.11 2.84 -25.67
N CYS A 65 -1.34 3.32 -25.53
CA CYS A 65 -1.89 4.41 -26.35
C CYS A 65 -3.04 5.15 -25.67
N TYR A 66 -3.38 6.33 -26.18
CA TYR A 66 -4.69 6.93 -25.90
C TYR A 66 -5.73 6.51 -26.95
N PRO A 67 -7.03 6.46 -26.61
CA PRO A 67 -8.08 6.24 -27.59
C PRO A 67 -8.09 7.36 -28.64
N GLY A 68 -7.86 6.98 -29.90
CA GLY A 68 -7.85 7.90 -31.03
C GLY A 68 -8.38 7.25 -32.30
N ILE A 69 -8.24 7.93 -33.43
CA ILE A 69 -8.77 7.48 -34.73
C ILE A 69 -8.19 6.13 -35.19
N ASN A 70 -6.93 5.84 -34.87
CA ASN A 70 -6.24 4.61 -35.28
C ASN A 70 -6.55 3.40 -34.40
N LEU A 71 -7.20 3.60 -33.23
CA LEU A 71 -7.42 2.56 -32.24
C LEU A 71 -8.12 1.30 -32.81
N PRO A 72 -9.21 1.40 -33.60
CA PRO A 72 -9.84 0.23 -34.22
C PRO A 72 -8.88 -0.57 -35.09
N SER A 73 -8.06 0.11 -35.89
CA SER A 73 -7.09 -0.52 -36.78
C SER A 73 -5.98 -1.23 -35.99
N TRP A 74 -5.50 -0.62 -34.90
CA TRP A 74 -4.48 -1.21 -34.03
C TRP A 74 -4.97 -2.50 -33.36
N ILE A 75 -6.15 -2.45 -32.73
CA ILE A 75 -6.74 -3.63 -32.08
C ILE A 75 -7.02 -4.72 -33.12
N LEU A 76 -7.60 -4.38 -34.27
CA LEU A 76 -7.89 -5.35 -35.33
C LEU A 76 -6.61 -5.98 -35.88
N GLY A 77 -5.54 -5.19 -36.08
CA GLY A 77 -4.26 -5.68 -36.56
C GLY A 77 -3.58 -6.69 -35.63
N ILE A 78 -3.73 -6.49 -34.30
CA ILE A 78 -3.28 -7.45 -33.27
C ILE A 78 -4.11 -8.73 -33.33
N LEU A 79 -5.44 -8.64 -33.39
CA LEU A 79 -6.33 -9.81 -33.42
C LEU A 79 -6.21 -10.66 -34.70
N GLN A 80 -5.60 -10.13 -35.76
CA GLN A 80 -5.34 -10.86 -37.03
C GLN A 80 -4.04 -11.69 -37.00
N VAL A 81 -3.24 -11.55 -35.94
CA VAL A 81 -2.22 -12.55 -35.58
C VAL A 81 -2.76 -13.39 -34.40
N PRO A 82 -2.17 -14.57 -34.10
CA PRO A 82 -2.54 -15.43 -32.96
C PRO A 82 -2.31 -14.80 -31.57
N ALA A 83 -2.81 -13.59 -31.34
CA ALA A 83 -2.53 -12.79 -30.16
C ALA A 83 -3.75 -12.10 -29.56
N ALA A 84 -3.75 -11.98 -28.23
CA ALA A 84 -4.67 -11.12 -27.50
C ALA A 84 -4.05 -9.73 -27.33
N TYR A 85 -4.87 -8.68 -27.42
CA TYR A 85 -4.40 -7.33 -27.10
C TYR A 85 -4.56 -7.03 -25.61
N SER A 86 -3.61 -6.29 -25.05
CA SER A 86 -3.53 -5.95 -23.64
C SER A 86 -3.38 -4.43 -23.50
N PRO A 87 -4.47 -3.67 -23.27
CA PRO A 87 -4.40 -2.22 -23.20
C PRO A 87 -3.64 -1.75 -21.96
N ILE A 88 -2.72 -0.80 -22.15
CA ILE A 88 -1.93 -0.18 -21.08
C ILE A 88 -2.20 1.32 -21.12
N ASP A 89 -2.84 1.83 -20.08
CA ASP A 89 -3.17 3.25 -19.97
C ASP A 89 -1.90 4.09 -19.73
N PRO A 90 -1.56 5.05 -20.62
CA PRO A 90 -0.42 5.92 -20.41
C PRO A 90 -0.48 6.78 -19.15
N ASP A 91 -1.67 7.04 -18.61
CA ASP A 91 -1.88 7.83 -17.39
C ASP A 91 -1.94 6.97 -16.12
N ALA A 92 -1.89 5.63 -16.24
CA ALA A 92 -1.81 4.77 -15.07
C ALA A 92 -0.47 5.00 -14.31
N PRO A 93 -0.49 4.93 -12.98
CA PRO A 93 0.74 4.92 -12.19
C PRO A 93 1.73 3.85 -12.71
N PRO A 94 3.01 4.19 -12.91
CA PRO A 94 4.00 3.26 -13.47
C PRO A 94 4.12 1.93 -12.73
N THR A 95 3.82 1.92 -11.43
CA THR A 95 3.76 0.70 -10.60
C THR A 95 2.70 -0.28 -11.09
N ILE A 96 1.49 0.21 -11.40
CA ILE A 96 0.36 -0.61 -11.85
C ILE A 96 0.61 -1.09 -13.29
N SER A 97 1.06 -0.20 -14.19
CA SER A 97 1.36 -0.59 -15.56
C SER A 97 2.53 -1.57 -15.65
N THR A 98 3.59 -1.37 -14.86
CA THR A 98 4.74 -2.29 -14.79
C THR A 98 4.34 -3.63 -14.17
N TYR A 99 3.51 -3.63 -13.12
CA TYR A 99 2.96 -4.86 -12.55
C TYR A 99 2.16 -5.63 -13.60
N PHE A 100 1.26 -4.96 -14.33
CA PHE A 100 0.47 -5.58 -15.38
C PHE A 100 1.35 -6.19 -16.49
N VAL A 101 2.36 -5.44 -16.97
CA VAL A 101 3.33 -5.90 -17.97
C VAL A 101 4.08 -7.14 -17.49
N LYS A 102 4.56 -7.14 -16.24
CA LYS A 102 5.32 -8.26 -15.67
C LYS A 102 4.44 -9.49 -15.38
N LYS A 103 3.29 -9.29 -14.72
CA LYS A 103 2.38 -10.38 -14.32
C LYS A 103 1.71 -11.05 -15.53
N SER A 104 1.46 -10.29 -16.60
CA SER A 104 0.96 -10.85 -17.87
C SER A 104 2.08 -11.44 -18.74
N ASN A 105 3.35 -11.30 -18.35
CA ASN A 105 4.51 -11.78 -19.10
C ASN A 105 4.55 -11.26 -20.55
N LEU A 106 4.24 -9.96 -20.74
CA LEU A 106 4.17 -9.36 -22.08
C LEU A 106 5.56 -9.33 -22.73
N GLN A 107 5.72 -10.07 -23.83
CA GLN A 107 6.95 -10.09 -24.61
C GLN A 107 7.04 -8.90 -25.57
N TYR A 108 5.89 -8.41 -26.03
CA TYR A 108 5.77 -7.40 -27.06
C TYR A 108 4.83 -6.28 -26.58
N ILE A 109 5.26 -5.03 -26.73
CA ILE A 109 4.45 -3.85 -26.43
C ILE A 109 4.50 -2.90 -27.61
N LEU A 110 3.35 -2.63 -28.21
CA LEU A 110 3.16 -1.56 -29.18
C LEU A 110 2.91 -0.25 -28.43
N VAL A 111 3.73 0.75 -28.73
CA VAL A 111 3.69 2.07 -28.09
C VAL A 111 3.35 3.10 -29.17
N GLU A 112 2.36 3.93 -28.91
CA GLU A 112 2.04 5.09 -29.76
C GLU A 112 3.26 6.02 -29.86
N ASN A 113 3.61 6.43 -31.09
CA ASN A 113 4.89 7.08 -31.36
C ASN A 113 5.13 8.35 -30.53
N ASP A 114 4.09 9.12 -30.25
CA ASP A 114 4.18 10.34 -29.46
C ASP A 114 4.30 10.08 -27.94
N LYS A 115 4.12 8.82 -27.50
CA LYS A 115 4.22 8.40 -26.09
C LYS A 115 5.48 7.61 -25.76
N ILE A 116 6.37 7.38 -26.73
CA ILE A 116 7.60 6.60 -26.53
C ILE A 116 8.41 7.12 -25.33
N ASN A 117 8.61 8.44 -25.24
CA ASN A 117 9.36 9.04 -24.14
C ASN A 117 8.70 8.78 -22.79
N LYS A 118 7.37 8.91 -22.71
CA LYS A 118 6.60 8.65 -21.49
C LYS A 118 6.68 7.18 -21.09
N PHE A 119 6.56 6.27 -22.06
CA PHE A 119 6.68 4.83 -21.87
C PHE A 119 8.06 4.46 -21.32
N GLN A 120 9.14 4.95 -21.95
CA GLN A 120 10.52 4.66 -21.55
C GLN A 120 10.83 5.19 -20.14
N MET A 121 10.37 6.40 -19.80
CA MET A 121 10.54 6.95 -18.45
C MET A 121 9.76 6.16 -17.40
N SER A 122 8.53 5.76 -17.71
CA SER A 122 7.66 5.01 -16.79
C SER A 122 8.12 3.56 -16.58
N HIS A 123 8.80 2.97 -17.56
CA HIS A 123 9.26 1.57 -17.54
C HIS A 123 10.79 1.46 -17.64
N ALA A 124 11.55 2.43 -17.12
CA ALA A 124 13.01 2.46 -17.20
C ALA A 124 13.71 1.22 -16.60
N GLY A 125 13.04 0.49 -15.70
CA GLY A 125 13.50 -0.78 -15.14
C GLY A 125 13.20 -2.03 -15.99
N CYS A 126 12.53 -1.88 -17.13
CA CYS A 126 12.24 -2.97 -18.06
C CYS A 126 13.33 -3.04 -19.14
N PHE A 127 14.04 -4.17 -19.22
CA PHE A 127 15.04 -4.40 -20.27
C PHE A 127 14.33 -4.70 -21.60
N TYR A 128 14.43 -3.81 -22.59
CA TYR A 128 14.10 -4.09 -23.99
C TYR A 128 15.39 -4.15 -24.81
N HIS A 129 15.45 -5.07 -25.77
CA HIS A 129 16.68 -5.31 -26.55
C HIS A 129 16.59 -4.80 -27.98
N ASN A 130 15.38 -4.71 -28.55
CA ASN A 130 15.12 -4.24 -29.90
C ASN A 130 13.82 -3.42 -29.94
N SER A 131 13.78 -2.42 -30.82
CA SER A 131 12.57 -1.69 -31.17
C SER A 131 12.44 -1.57 -32.68
N SER A 132 11.24 -1.77 -33.21
CA SER A 132 10.93 -1.60 -34.63
C SER A 132 9.75 -0.65 -34.80
N ALA A 133 9.92 0.41 -35.57
CA ALA A 133 8.87 1.39 -35.83
C ALA A 133 8.06 1.03 -37.08
N ILE A 134 6.77 1.33 -37.06
CA ILE A 134 5.88 1.37 -38.22
C ILE A 134 5.29 2.79 -38.34
N GLU A 135 6.08 3.69 -38.95
CA GLU A 135 5.78 5.13 -38.98
C GLU A 135 4.40 5.46 -39.55
N HIS A 136 3.98 4.78 -40.62
CA HIS A 136 2.68 5.00 -41.28
C HIS A 136 1.47 4.61 -40.41
N VAL A 137 1.63 3.66 -39.48
CA VAL A 137 0.57 3.23 -38.56
C VAL A 137 0.66 3.97 -37.21
N GLY A 138 1.77 4.69 -36.97
CA GLY A 138 1.96 5.50 -35.77
C GLY A 138 2.35 4.72 -34.51
N LEU A 139 2.89 3.50 -34.67
CA LEU A 139 3.30 2.63 -33.56
C LEU A 139 4.78 2.27 -33.63
N THR A 140 5.35 2.03 -32.45
CA THR A 140 6.67 1.41 -32.29
C THR A 140 6.55 0.17 -31.41
N LEU A 141 7.04 -0.96 -31.93
CA LEU A 141 7.07 -2.24 -31.22
C LEU A 141 8.34 -2.34 -30.37
N PHE A 142 8.17 -2.54 -29.07
CA PHE A 142 9.22 -2.87 -28.12
C PHE A 142 9.20 -4.36 -27.81
N GLN A 143 10.36 -5.02 -27.92
CA GLN A 143 10.54 -6.41 -27.52
C GLN A 143 11.25 -6.51 -26.17
N MET A 144 10.56 -7.10 -25.20
CA MET A 144 10.98 -7.22 -23.81
C MET A 144 11.89 -8.43 -23.61
N ARG A 145 12.88 -8.32 -22.72
CA ARG A 145 13.75 -9.45 -22.35
C ARG A 145 13.01 -10.33 -21.34
N SER A 146 12.73 -11.58 -21.68
CA SER A 146 12.26 -12.54 -20.69
C SER A 146 13.38 -12.81 -19.69
N SER A 147 13.11 -12.64 -18.40
CA SER A 147 13.98 -13.10 -17.33
C SER A 147 13.83 -14.62 -17.15
N ASN A 148 13.96 -15.39 -18.24
CA ASN A 148 13.98 -16.85 -18.23
C ASN A 148 15.20 -17.33 -19.02
N THR A 149 16.37 -17.07 -18.47
CA THR A 149 17.57 -17.89 -18.72
C THR A 149 18.18 -18.20 -17.36
N ASP A 150 17.64 -19.25 -16.74
CA ASP A 150 18.40 -20.34 -16.14
C ASP A 150 17.44 -21.28 -15.39
N LEU A 151 16.98 -22.35 -16.07
CA LEU A 151 16.83 -23.71 -15.52
C LEU A 151 16.30 -24.73 -16.57
N SER A 152 16.75 -24.70 -17.83
CA SER A 152 16.48 -25.82 -18.76
C SER A 152 17.47 -25.93 -19.92
N SER A 153 18.76 -25.75 -19.65
CA SER A 153 19.83 -26.11 -20.58
C SER A 153 20.89 -26.96 -19.88
N GLN A 154 20.45 -28.03 -19.20
CA GLN A 154 21.36 -29.10 -18.80
C GLN A 154 20.63 -30.42 -18.46
N VAL A 155 19.62 -30.81 -19.24
CA VAL A 155 19.23 -32.22 -19.33
C VAL A 155 18.81 -32.49 -20.77
N ASP A 156 19.78 -32.78 -21.63
CA ASP A 156 19.63 -33.74 -22.71
C ASP A 156 20.96 -33.89 -23.46
N ASN A 157 21.76 -34.87 -23.00
CA ASN A 157 22.55 -35.71 -23.90
C ASN A 157 23.15 -36.89 -23.13
N MET A 158 22.31 -37.89 -22.86
CA MET A 158 22.75 -39.27 -22.75
C MET A 158 22.11 -40.06 -23.89
N LYS A 159 22.91 -40.32 -24.91
CA LYS A 159 22.58 -41.11 -26.09
C LYS A 159 22.04 -42.50 -25.70
N SER A 160 20.90 -42.88 -26.28
CA SER A 160 20.66 -44.28 -26.64
C SER A 160 20.25 -44.39 -28.12
N LYS A 161 21.24 -44.79 -28.93
CA LYS A 161 21.18 -45.59 -30.16
C LYS A 161 19.93 -45.47 -31.05
N ARG A 162 20.14 -44.97 -32.28
CA ARG A 162 19.82 -45.69 -33.54
C ARG A 162 20.58 -45.06 -34.72
N GLU A 163 21.16 -45.91 -35.53
CA GLU A 163 21.97 -45.62 -36.72
C GLU A 163 21.12 -45.43 -38.00
N PRO A 164 21.72 -44.97 -39.12
CA PRO A 164 21.13 -43.97 -40.01
C PRO A 164 20.66 -44.52 -41.36
N PHE A 165 19.82 -43.77 -42.10
CA PHE A 165 19.77 -43.86 -43.57
C PHE A 165 19.41 -42.52 -44.25
N LYS A 166 20.40 -42.06 -45.04
CA LYS A 166 20.44 -41.37 -46.35
C LYS A 166 19.33 -40.39 -46.82
N THR A 167 19.85 -39.24 -47.26
CA THR A 167 19.35 -38.21 -48.19
C THR A 167 18.93 -38.72 -49.58
N VAL A 168 17.85 -38.18 -50.16
CA VAL A 168 17.67 -37.88 -51.60
C VAL A 168 16.71 -36.67 -51.79
N ASP A 169 17.03 -35.92 -52.85
CA ASP A 169 16.54 -34.66 -53.44
C ASP A 169 15.04 -34.44 -53.79
N ASN A 170 14.74 -33.13 -53.88
CA ASN A 170 13.83 -32.35 -54.76
C ASN A 170 12.73 -33.03 -55.61
N SER A 171 11.49 -32.49 -55.51
CA SER A 171 10.72 -31.89 -56.63
C SER A 171 9.27 -31.51 -56.21
N GLN A 172 8.78 -30.33 -56.63
CA GLN A 172 7.35 -29.95 -56.72
C GLN A 172 6.65 -30.74 -57.86
N PRO A 173 5.31 -30.68 -58.15
CA PRO A 173 4.22 -29.79 -57.66
C PRO A 173 2.85 -30.50 -57.42
N GLU A 174 1.79 -29.70 -57.24
CA GLU A 174 0.36 -29.92 -57.61
C GLU A 174 -0.74 -30.07 -56.54
N TYR A 175 -1.77 -29.26 -56.77
CA TYR A 175 -3.10 -29.18 -56.13
C TYR A 175 -3.96 -30.41 -56.46
N THR A 176 -4.70 -30.97 -55.49
CA THR A 176 -6.03 -31.59 -55.73
C THR A 176 -6.90 -31.57 -54.47
N ILE A 177 -8.20 -31.41 -54.68
CA ILE A 177 -9.29 -31.09 -53.75
C ILE A 177 -10.04 -32.36 -53.26
N CYS A 178 -10.37 -32.40 -51.95
CA CYS A 178 -11.47 -33.11 -51.23
C CYS A 178 -11.54 -34.67 -51.17
N PRO A 179 -12.34 -35.30 -50.26
CA PRO A 179 -13.03 -34.85 -49.03
C PRO A 179 -12.83 -35.80 -47.79
N ASP A 180 -13.32 -35.38 -46.61
CA ASP A 180 -13.74 -36.19 -45.44
C ASP A 180 -12.72 -37.19 -44.82
N GLN A 181 -12.32 -37.07 -43.56
CA GLN A 181 -13.14 -37.43 -42.40
C GLN A 181 -12.56 -36.79 -41.13
N THR A 182 -13.32 -35.86 -40.55
CA THR A 182 -13.13 -35.36 -39.19
C THR A 182 -13.46 -36.49 -38.20
N LYS A 183 -12.47 -37.30 -37.84
CA LYS A 183 -12.53 -38.07 -36.59
C LYS A 183 -12.30 -37.10 -35.43
N VAL A 184 -13.41 -36.53 -34.95
CA VAL A 184 -13.50 -35.96 -33.61
C VAL A 184 -13.11 -37.07 -32.63
N LYS A 185 -11.87 -37.05 -32.15
CA LYS A 185 -11.49 -37.78 -30.96
C LYS A 185 -12.09 -37.03 -29.79
N THR A 186 -13.21 -37.55 -29.28
CA THR A 186 -13.71 -37.31 -27.94
C THR A 186 -12.59 -37.54 -26.93
N SER A 187 -12.00 -36.46 -26.43
CA SER A 187 -11.12 -36.49 -25.27
C SER A 187 -11.98 -36.51 -24.02
N GLU A 188 -12.07 -37.67 -23.37
CA GLU A 188 -12.64 -37.80 -22.04
C GLU A 188 -11.80 -36.97 -21.05
N GLY A 189 -12.43 -35.91 -20.53
CA GLY A 189 -11.84 -34.86 -19.68
C GLY A 189 -12.23 -33.47 -20.20
N GLY A 190 -13.44 -33.00 -19.89
CA GLY A 190 -14.00 -31.73 -20.39
C GLY A 190 -13.38 -30.48 -19.74
N TYR A 191 -12.20 -30.08 -20.22
CA TYR A 191 -11.51 -28.87 -19.77
C TYR A 191 -11.30 -27.89 -20.93
N MET A 192 -11.33 -26.59 -20.64
CA MET A 192 -10.82 -25.55 -21.55
C MET A 192 -9.33 -25.32 -21.28
N ASP A 193 -8.56 -25.16 -22.35
CA ASP A 193 -7.12 -24.87 -22.30
C ASP A 193 -6.82 -23.49 -22.92
N ALA A 194 -6.22 -22.60 -22.13
CA ALA A 194 -5.76 -21.30 -22.57
C ALA A 194 -4.59 -21.37 -23.58
N GLY A 195 -3.93 -22.53 -23.72
CA GLY A 195 -2.83 -22.80 -24.65
C GLY A 195 -3.25 -23.12 -26.08
N GLN A 196 -4.56 -23.31 -26.32
CA GLN A 196 -5.07 -23.54 -27.66
C GLN A 196 -4.90 -22.27 -28.49
N LYS A 197 -4.18 -22.38 -29.63
CA LYS A 197 -3.93 -21.25 -30.56
C LYS A 197 -5.24 -20.56 -30.95
N ASP A 198 -5.20 -19.24 -31.07
CA ASP A 198 -6.29 -18.38 -31.59
C ASP A 198 -7.54 -18.29 -30.70
N THR A 199 -7.42 -18.52 -29.39
CA THR A 199 -8.59 -18.52 -28.49
C THR A 199 -8.82 -17.22 -27.73
N LEU A 200 -7.77 -16.48 -27.36
CA LEU A 200 -7.87 -15.26 -26.53
C LEU A 200 -8.10 -14.00 -27.37
N ALA A 201 -9.03 -13.15 -26.91
CA ALA A 201 -9.34 -11.86 -27.51
C ALA A 201 -8.57 -10.72 -26.83
N TYR A 202 -8.60 -10.65 -25.50
CA TYR A 202 -7.98 -9.57 -24.74
C TYR A 202 -7.58 -9.98 -23.33
N VAL A 203 -6.68 -9.19 -22.74
CA VAL A 203 -6.23 -9.35 -21.34
C VAL A 203 -6.39 -8.02 -20.61
N LEU A 204 -7.03 -8.05 -19.44
CA LEU A 204 -7.21 -6.89 -18.57
C LEU A 204 -6.71 -7.21 -17.16
N HIS A 205 -6.52 -6.17 -16.34
CA HIS A 205 -6.41 -6.33 -14.90
C HIS A 205 -7.61 -5.70 -14.19
N THR A 206 -7.99 -6.27 -13.04
CA THR A 206 -9.04 -5.73 -12.17
C THR A 206 -8.45 -5.43 -10.81
N SER A 207 -8.94 -4.41 -10.09
CA SER A 207 -8.64 -4.22 -8.67
C SER A 207 -9.32 -5.36 -7.89
N GLY A 208 -8.60 -6.44 -7.58
CA GLY A 208 -9.18 -7.57 -6.86
C GLY A 208 -9.77 -7.15 -5.51
N THR A 209 -10.77 -7.91 -5.03
CA THR A 209 -11.40 -7.71 -3.70
C THR A 209 -10.43 -7.80 -2.52
N THR A 210 -9.21 -8.29 -2.76
CA THR A 210 -8.10 -8.42 -1.80
C THR A 210 -7.07 -7.30 -1.89
N GLY A 211 -7.29 -6.29 -2.75
CA GLY A 211 -6.35 -5.19 -2.99
C GLY A 211 -5.22 -5.49 -3.99
N ILE A 212 -5.00 -6.77 -4.36
CA ILE A 212 -4.04 -7.17 -5.40
C ILE A 212 -4.76 -7.21 -6.77
N PRO A 213 -4.25 -6.53 -7.80
CA PRO A 213 -4.87 -6.59 -9.12
C PRO A 213 -4.81 -8.00 -9.73
N LYS A 214 -5.96 -8.54 -10.19
CA LYS A 214 -6.03 -9.85 -10.85
C LYS A 214 -5.91 -9.70 -12.35
N ILE A 215 -5.20 -10.61 -13.03
CA ILE A 215 -5.16 -10.68 -14.49
C ILE A 215 -6.32 -11.52 -14.99
N VAL A 216 -7.06 -11.01 -15.97
CA VAL A 216 -8.18 -11.70 -16.61
C VAL A 216 -7.90 -11.84 -18.10
N ARG A 217 -7.74 -13.09 -18.56
CA ARG A 217 -7.58 -13.43 -19.98
C ARG A 217 -8.90 -13.90 -20.53
N VAL A 218 -9.40 -13.23 -21.56
CA VAL A 218 -10.76 -13.44 -22.07
C VAL A 218 -10.73 -14.07 -23.46
N PRO A 219 -11.31 -15.28 -23.62
CA PRO A 219 -11.48 -15.90 -24.92
C PRO A 219 -12.47 -15.18 -25.85
N HIS A 220 -12.25 -15.26 -27.16
CA HIS A 220 -13.24 -14.89 -28.18
C HIS A 220 -14.58 -15.60 -27.95
N LYS A 221 -14.53 -16.87 -27.53
CA LYS A 221 -15.70 -17.69 -27.24
C LYS A 221 -16.56 -17.15 -26.10
N CYS A 222 -15.99 -16.32 -25.21
CA CYS A 222 -16.71 -15.68 -24.12
C CYS A 222 -17.34 -14.35 -24.55
N ILE A 223 -16.57 -13.49 -25.24
CA ILE A 223 -17.01 -12.12 -25.55
C ILE A 223 -17.87 -12.03 -26.83
N VAL A 224 -17.67 -12.91 -27.82
CA VAL A 224 -18.43 -12.84 -29.08
C VAL A 224 -19.93 -13.07 -28.87
N PRO A 225 -20.39 -14.12 -28.14
CA PRO A 225 -21.82 -14.31 -27.88
C PRO A 225 -22.45 -13.13 -27.12
N ASN A 226 -21.67 -12.51 -26.22
CA ASN A 226 -22.09 -11.33 -25.48
C ASN A 226 -22.41 -10.16 -26.42
N ILE A 227 -21.44 -9.78 -27.27
CA ILE A 227 -21.59 -8.69 -28.24
C ILE A 227 -22.73 -8.98 -29.22
N GLN A 228 -22.82 -10.19 -29.75
CA GLN A 228 -23.88 -10.56 -30.71
C GLN A 228 -25.27 -10.49 -30.09
N HIS A 229 -25.41 -10.93 -28.83
CA HIS A 229 -26.71 -10.88 -28.16
C HIS A 229 -27.11 -9.45 -27.81
N LEU A 230 -26.19 -8.63 -27.30
CA LEU A 230 -26.45 -7.20 -27.05
C LEU A 230 -26.75 -6.44 -28.35
N LYS A 231 -26.01 -6.72 -29.43
CA LYS A 231 -26.31 -6.20 -30.78
C LYS A 231 -27.75 -6.49 -31.20
N SER A 232 -28.23 -7.70 -30.93
CA SER A 232 -29.62 -8.10 -31.22
C SER A 232 -30.63 -7.42 -30.30
N ILE A 233 -30.38 -7.36 -29.00
CA ILE A 233 -31.27 -6.73 -28.01
C ILE A 233 -31.40 -5.22 -28.26
N PHE A 234 -30.29 -4.58 -28.59
CA PHE A 234 -30.23 -3.15 -28.91
C PHE A 234 -30.52 -2.86 -30.37
N GLU A 235 -30.84 -3.86 -31.20
CA GLU A 235 -31.20 -3.68 -32.61
C GLU A 235 -30.20 -2.77 -33.36
N ILE A 236 -28.91 -3.03 -33.20
CA ILE A 236 -27.86 -2.19 -33.81
C ILE A 236 -27.83 -2.39 -35.32
N THR A 237 -27.79 -1.27 -36.05
CA THR A 237 -27.76 -1.20 -37.51
C THR A 237 -26.56 -0.38 -37.98
N GLN A 238 -26.29 -0.39 -39.28
CA GLN A 238 -25.22 0.41 -39.87
C GLN A 238 -25.41 1.93 -39.72
N ASP A 239 -26.63 2.40 -39.44
CA ASP A 239 -26.95 3.82 -39.28
C ASP A 239 -26.69 4.34 -37.86
N ASP A 240 -26.24 3.46 -36.96
CA ASP A 240 -25.92 3.83 -35.59
C ASP A 240 -24.57 4.51 -35.42
N VAL A 241 -24.53 5.37 -34.40
CA VAL A 241 -23.31 5.98 -33.87
C VAL A 241 -23.23 5.64 -32.39
N LEU A 242 -22.27 4.78 -32.05
CA LEU A 242 -21.96 4.41 -30.67
C LEU A 242 -20.90 5.38 -30.13
N PHE A 243 -20.96 5.67 -28.84
CA PHE A 243 -19.90 6.40 -28.16
C PHE A 243 -18.98 5.44 -27.39
N LEU A 244 -17.66 5.57 -27.58
CA LEU A 244 -16.66 4.88 -26.76
C LEU A 244 -16.53 5.60 -25.41
N ALA A 245 -17.48 5.37 -24.51
CA ALA A 245 -17.52 5.96 -23.19
C ALA A 245 -16.43 5.38 -22.28
N SER A 246 -16.29 4.06 -22.30
CA SER A 246 -15.47 3.30 -21.36
C SER A 246 -13.97 3.47 -21.62
N PRO A 247 -13.12 3.53 -20.57
CA PRO A 247 -11.66 3.42 -20.72
C PRO A 247 -11.27 2.08 -21.35
N LEU A 248 -10.15 2.02 -22.09
CA LEU A 248 -9.71 0.77 -22.74
C LEU A 248 -9.30 -0.32 -21.76
N THR A 249 -8.92 0.07 -20.55
CA THR A 249 -8.59 -0.86 -19.45
C THR A 249 -9.84 -1.49 -18.81
N PHE A 250 -11.04 -1.19 -19.30
CA PHE A 250 -12.31 -1.72 -18.83
C PHE A 250 -13.02 -2.49 -19.96
N ASP A 251 -13.52 -3.68 -19.65
CA ASP A 251 -14.14 -4.55 -20.65
C ASP A 251 -15.39 -4.02 -21.39
N PRO A 252 -16.19 -3.05 -20.89
CA PRO A 252 -17.32 -2.56 -21.65
C PRO A 252 -16.86 -1.75 -22.88
N SER A 253 -15.61 -1.28 -22.92
CA SER A 253 -15.02 -0.65 -24.12
C SER A 253 -14.91 -1.64 -25.28
N VAL A 254 -14.68 -2.93 -24.99
CA VAL A 254 -14.64 -4.01 -25.98
C VAL A 254 -16.02 -4.20 -26.58
N VAL A 255 -17.05 -4.17 -25.72
CA VAL A 255 -18.45 -4.28 -26.14
C VAL A 255 -18.84 -3.08 -27.01
N GLU A 256 -18.54 -1.85 -26.59
CA GLU A 256 -18.80 -0.62 -27.37
C GLU A 256 -18.14 -0.67 -28.75
N LEU A 257 -16.84 -0.97 -28.79
CA LEU A 257 -16.05 -0.98 -30.01
C LEU A 257 -16.55 -2.03 -31.00
N PHE A 258 -16.67 -3.30 -30.57
CA PHE A 258 -17.02 -4.38 -31.49
C PHE A 258 -18.52 -4.48 -31.78
N MET A 259 -19.39 -3.93 -30.93
CA MET A 259 -20.81 -3.78 -31.29
C MET A 259 -20.99 -2.82 -32.47
N ALA A 260 -20.20 -1.73 -32.51
CA ALA A 260 -20.19 -0.83 -33.66
C ALA A 260 -19.58 -1.51 -34.90
N LEU A 261 -18.32 -1.97 -34.76
CA LEU A 261 -17.54 -2.46 -35.90
C LEU A 261 -18.14 -3.69 -36.56
N THR A 262 -18.78 -4.59 -35.82
CA THR A 262 -19.42 -5.80 -36.39
C THR A 262 -20.81 -5.53 -36.98
N SER A 263 -21.29 -4.28 -36.96
CA SER A 263 -22.65 -3.90 -37.38
C SER A 263 -22.69 -2.97 -38.59
N GLY A 264 -21.55 -2.51 -39.11
CA GLY A 264 -21.51 -1.44 -40.12
C GLY A 264 -21.74 -0.04 -39.54
N ALA A 265 -21.85 0.06 -38.22
CA ALA A 265 -22.08 1.29 -37.48
C ALA A 265 -20.78 2.05 -37.25
N SER A 266 -20.87 3.27 -36.72
CA SER A 266 -19.70 4.09 -36.43
C SER A 266 -19.44 4.18 -34.93
N ILE A 267 -18.16 4.16 -34.54
CA ILE A 267 -17.74 4.47 -33.16
C ILE A 267 -17.19 5.90 -33.08
N LEU A 268 -17.72 6.71 -32.16
CA LEU A 268 -17.23 8.05 -31.84
C LEU A 268 -16.23 7.97 -30.68
N VAL A 269 -15.07 8.57 -30.89
CA VAL A 269 -14.00 8.70 -29.90
C VAL A 269 -13.72 10.20 -29.67
N VAL A 270 -13.60 10.60 -28.40
CA VAL A 270 -13.20 11.95 -27.99
C VAL A 270 -12.07 11.86 -26.97
N PRO A 271 -11.20 12.89 -26.87
CA PRO A 271 -10.16 12.93 -25.84
C PRO A 271 -10.72 12.78 -24.42
N ASN A 272 -9.92 12.18 -23.53
CA ASN A 272 -10.34 11.99 -22.14
C ASN A 272 -10.66 13.32 -21.44
N THR A 273 -9.94 14.40 -21.77
CA THR A 273 -10.21 15.75 -21.27
C THR A 273 -11.64 16.21 -21.57
N VAL A 274 -12.15 15.94 -22.78
CA VAL A 274 -13.54 16.25 -23.18
C VAL A 274 -14.53 15.37 -22.42
N LYS A 275 -14.22 14.08 -22.21
CA LYS A 275 -15.07 13.19 -21.38
C LYS A 275 -15.27 13.74 -19.96
N MET A 276 -14.33 14.55 -19.48
CA MET A 276 -14.40 15.19 -18.17
C MET A 276 -15.22 16.50 -18.15
N MET A 277 -15.69 16.99 -19.31
CA MET A 277 -16.40 18.26 -19.46
C MET A 277 -17.86 18.04 -19.92
N PRO A 278 -18.83 17.91 -18.99
CA PRO A 278 -20.20 17.48 -19.33
C PRO A 278 -20.92 18.36 -20.37
N VAL A 279 -20.68 19.68 -20.38
CA VAL A 279 -21.28 20.57 -21.40
C VAL A 279 -20.72 20.28 -22.79
N GLU A 280 -19.39 20.21 -22.93
CA GLU A 280 -18.71 19.93 -24.20
C GLU A 280 -19.02 18.51 -24.68
N LEU A 281 -18.96 17.52 -23.78
CA LEU A 281 -19.32 16.15 -24.08
C LEU A 281 -20.76 16.07 -24.58
N SER A 282 -21.72 16.72 -23.91
CA SER A 282 -23.12 16.69 -24.36
C SER A 282 -23.31 17.30 -25.76
N ALA A 283 -22.54 18.35 -26.09
CA ALA A 283 -22.58 18.96 -27.43
C ALA A 283 -21.98 18.02 -28.47
N ALA A 284 -20.83 17.41 -28.19
CA ALA A 284 -20.21 16.43 -29.07
C ALA A 284 -21.18 15.25 -29.34
N LEU A 285 -21.75 14.66 -28.29
CA LEU A 285 -22.61 13.49 -28.43
C LEU A 285 -23.92 13.79 -29.18
N PHE A 286 -24.67 14.82 -28.78
CA PHE A 286 -26.07 14.98 -29.23
C PHE A 286 -26.27 16.07 -30.28
N HIS A 287 -25.36 17.04 -30.37
CA HIS A 287 -25.44 18.14 -31.33
C HIS A 287 -24.54 17.94 -32.55
N HIS A 288 -23.30 17.50 -32.37
CA HIS A 288 -22.35 17.34 -33.49
C HIS A 288 -22.45 15.98 -34.17
N HIS A 289 -22.53 14.90 -33.39
CA HIS A 289 -22.42 13.54 -33.92
C HIS A 289 -23.71 12.72 -33.87
N HIS A 290 -24.77 13.24 -33.23
CA HIS A 290 -26.07 12.58 -33.10
C HIS A 290 -25.97 11.12 -32.63
N VAL A 291 -25.21 10.88 -31.56
CA VAL A 291 -25.02 9.55 -30.96
C VAL A 291 -26.37 8.89 -30.68
N THR A 292 -26.52 7.65 -31.15
CA THR A 292 -27.76 6.87 -31.08
C THR A 292 -27.72 5.85 -29.95
N VAL A 293 -26.53 5.37 -29.57
CA VAL A 293 -26.34 4.34 -28.55
C VAL A 293 -25.26 4.77 -27.56
N LEU A 294 -25.64 4.84 -26.29
CA LEU A 294 -24.76 5.18 -25.18
C LEU A 294 -24.78 4.05 -24.15
N GLN A 295 -23.65 3.36 -24.01
CA GLN A 295 -23.36 2.53 -22.85
C GLN A 295 -22.53 3.37 -21.87
N ALA A 296 -22.93 3.44 -20.60
CA ALA A 296 -22.26 4.28 -19.61
C ALA A 296 -22.43 3.73 -18.19
N THR A 297 -21.61 4.20 -17.26
CA THR A 297 -21.90 4.03 -15.84
C THR A 297 -22.99 5.01 -15.40
N PRO A 298 -23.83 4.66 -14.41
CA PRO A 298 -24.72 5.61 -13.73
C PRO A 298 -24.03 6.91 -13.32
N THR A 299 -22.78 6.82 -12.85
CA THR A 299 -21.98 7.98 -12.46
C THR A 299 -21.61 8.89 -13.64
N LEU A 300 -21.24 8.33 -14.80
CA LEU A 300 -21.00 9.14 -16.00
C LEU A 300 -22.28 9.85 -16.46
N LEU A 301 -23.44 9.19 -16.40
CA LEU A 301 -24.71 9.82 -16.71
C LEU A 301 -25.01 10.99 -15.76
N ARG A 302 -24.87 10.78 -14.45
CA ARG A 302 -25.09 11.82 -13.42
C ARG A 302 -24.21 13.05 -13.62
N ARG A 303 -23.01 12.88 -14.17
CA ARG A 303 -22.07 13.98 -14.42
C ARG A 303 -22.62 15.06 -15.36
N PHE A 304 -23.55 14.72 -16.25
CA PHE A 304 -24.22 15.72 -17.08
C PHE A 304 -25.02 16.73 -16.22
N GLY A 305 -25.44 16.35 -15.01
CA GLY A 305 -26.34 17.14 -14.18
C GLY A 305 -27.79 17.05 -14.66
N ALA A 306 -28.74 17.19 -13.74
CA ALA A 306 -30.15 16.95 -14.02
C ALA A 306 -30.68 17.81 -15.18
N HIS A 307 -30.20 19.05 -15.29
CA HIS A 307 -30.56 19.98 -16.36
C HIS A 307 -30.17 19.45 -17.74
N ILE A 308 -28.89 19.09 -17.97
CA ILE A 308 -28.42 18.62 -19.29
C ILE A 308 -29.02 17.27 -19.63
N ILE A 309 -29.21 16.38 -18.64
CA ILE A 309 -29.87 15.10 -18.89
C ILE A 309 -31.28 15.34 -19.43
N LYS A 310 -32.08 16.19 -18.76
CA LYS A 310 -33.45 16.48 -19.19
C LYS A 310 -33.53 17.28 -20.48
N SER A 311 -32.67 18.27 -20.66
CA SER A 311 -32.71 19.19 -21.79
C SER A 311 -32.01 18.67 -23.04
N ARG A 312 -31.11 17.68 -22.92
CA ARG A 312 -30.36 17.10 -24.05
C ARG A 312 -30.46 15.58 -24.09
N VAL A 313 -29.86 14.87 -23.12
CA VAL A 313 -29.66 13.41 -23.17
C VAL A 313 -30.97 12.65 -23.35
N LEU A 314 -31.96 12.94 -22.49
CA LEU A 314 -33.29 12.33 -22.44
C LEU A 314 -34.38 13.35 -22.79
N SER A 315 -34.06 14.30 -23.67
CA SER A 315 -35.01 15.27 -24.20
C SER A 315 -35.95 14.64 -25.24
N ALA A 316 -37.02 15.34 -25.64
CA ALA A 316 -37.93 14.90 -26.70
C ALA A 316 -37.21 14.72 -28.06
N ASN A 317 -36.21 15.55 -28.33
CA ASN A 317 -35.53 15.65 -29.63
C ASN A 317 -34.12 15.03 -29.62
N THR A 318 -33.79 14.22 -28.61
CA THR A 318 -32.50 13.53 -28.55
C THR A 318 -32.35 12.54 -29.71
N SER A 319 -31.12 12.39 -30.23
CA SER A 319 -30.77 11.30 -31.17
C SER A 319 -30.66 9.94 -30.48
N LEU A 320 -30.58 9.92 -29.15
CA LEU A 320 -30.33 8.72 -28.36
C LEU A 320 -31.52 7.78 -28.38
N ARG A 321 -31.33 6.57 -28.93
CA ARG A 321 -32.35 5.50 -28.91
C ARG A 321 -32.08 4.44 -27.84
N VAL A 322 -30.83 4.20 -27.46
CA VAL A 322 -30.43 3.22 -26.44
C VAL A 322 -29.54 3.87 -25.40
N LEU A 323 -29.95 3.80 -24.14
CA LEU A 323 -29.14 4.13 -22.98
C LEU A 323 -28.98 2.86 -22.13
N ALA A 324 -27.78 2.28 -22.15
CA ALA A 324 -27.47 1.10 -21.35
C ALA A 324 -26.57 1.49 -20.16
N LEU A 325 -27.06 1.28 -18.95
CA LEU A 325 -26.34 1.59 -17.72
C LEU A 325 -25.84 0.32 -17.06
N GLY A 326 -24.56 0.29 -16.68
CA GLY A 326 -23.99 -0.86 -15.98
C GLY A 326 -22.68 -0.55 -15.27
N GLY A 327 -22.18 -1.54 -14.52
CA GLY A 327 -20.92 -1.46 -13.79
C GLY A 327 -21.00 -0.78 -12.41
N GLU A 328 -22.19 -0.28 -12.04
CA GLU A 328 -22.56 0.25 -10.73
C GLU A 328 -24.04 -0.07 -10.46
N ALA A 329 -24.50 0.17 -9.22
CA ALA A 329 -25.92 0.04 -8.89
C ALA A 329 -26.78 0.97 -9.76
N PHE A 330 -27.89 0.42 -10.26
CA PHE A 330 -28.79 1.15 -11.15
C PHE A 330 -29.51 2.30 -10.41
N PRO A 331 -29.67 3.49 -11.02
CA PRO A 331 -30.37 4.61 -10.38
C PRO A 331 -31.81 4.28 -9.99
N VAL A 332 -32.28 4.89 -8.90
CA VAL A 332 -33.67 4.79 -8.48
C VAL A 332 -34.62 5.31 -9.57
N LEU A 333 -35.79 4.67 -9.69
CA LEU A 333 -36.74 4.93 -10.77
C LEU A 333 -37.35 6.33 -10.72
N SER A 334 -37.57 6.85 -9.51
CA SER A 334 -38.03 8.21 -9.22
C SER A 334 -37.13 9.25 -9.91
N LEU A 335 -35.82 9.09 -9.76
CA LEU A 335 -34.80 9.97 -10.32
C LEU A 335 -34.76 9.87 -11.85
N LEU A 336 -34.75 8.67 -12.43
CA LEU A 336 -34.80 8.48 -13.89
C LEU A 336 -36.06 9.07 -14.51
N LYS A 337 -37.22 8.90 -13.86
CA LYS A 337 -38.49 9.49 -14.27
C LYS A 337 -38.44 11.02 -14.23
N SER A 338 -37.70 11.61 -13.29
CA SER A 338 -37.52 13.08 -13.23
C SER A 338 -36.68 13.63 -14.39
N TRP A 339 -35.77 12.83 -14.93
CA TRP A 339 -34.86 13.20 -16.02
C TRP A 339 -35.46 12.95 -17.41
N LYS A 340 -36.23 11.87 -17.59
CA LYS A 340 -36.77 11.48 -18.88
C LYS A 340 -37.95 12.35 -19.29
N HIS A 341 -37.83 13.07 -20.41
CA HIS A 341 -38.94 13.84 -20.95
C HIS A 341 -40.08 12.91 -21.38
N LYS A 342 -41.34 13.34 -21.24
CA LYS A 342 -42.53 12.50 -21.55
C LYS A 342 -42.56 11.97 -22.99
N GLU A 343 -42.03 12.75 -23.93
CA GLU A 343 -41.97 12.39 -25.36
C GLU A 343 -40.66 11.69 -25.77
N ASN A 344 -39.74 11.46 -24.82
CA ASN A 344 -38.47 10.81 -25.11
C ASN A 344 -38.66 9.32 -25.43
N LYS A 345 -38.08 8.87 -26.54
CA LYS A 345 -38.20 7.48 -27.02
C LYS A 345 -37.00 6.58 -26.70
N THR A 346 -36.05 7.07 -25.90
CA THR A 346 -34.84 6.31 -25.55
C THR A 346 -35.22 5.10 -24.70
N SER A 347 -34.86 3.90 -25.17
CA SER A 347 -34.96 2.67 -24.38
C SER A 347 -33.81 2.61 -23.37
N ILE A 348 -34.15 2.42 -22.09
CA ILE A 348 -33.17 2.35 -21.00
C ILE A 348 -32.97 0.89 -20.58
N PHE A 349 -31.71 0.49 -20.41
CA PHE A 349 -31.33 -0.87 -20.02
C PHE A 349 -30.44 -0.86 -18.78
N ASN A 350 -30.66 -1.84 -17.90
CA ASN A 350 -29.75 -2.18 -16.80
C ASN A 350 -28.89 -3.37 -17.24
N LEU A 351 -27.58 -3.20 -17.18
CA LEU A 351 -26.58 -4.22 -17.48
C LEU A 351 -25.82 -4.59 -16.21
N TYR A 352 -25.67 -5.88 -15.96
CA TYR A 352 -24.91 -6.39 -14.82
C TYR A 352 -23.94 -7.48 -15.25
N GLY A 353 -22.73 -7.46 -14.71
CA GLY A 353 -21.68 -8.43 -15.02
C GLY A 353 -20.36 -8.06 -14.35
N ILE A 354 -19.38 -8.95 -14.44
CA ILE A 354 -18.03 -8.78 -13.89
C ILE A 354 -17.00 -9.21 -14.94
N THR A 355 -15.79 -8.68 -14.83
CA THR A 355 -14.74 -8.93 -15.82
C THR A 355 -14.28 -10.39 -15.86
N GLU A 356 -14.29 -11.08 -14.72
CA GLU A 356 -13.91 -12.48 -14.55
C GLU A 356 -14.80 -13.48 -15.30
N VAL A 357 -15.90 -13.01 -15.90
CA VAL A 357 -16.77 -13.79 -16.79
C VAL A 357 -17.02 -13.08 -18.12
N SER A 358 -16.15 -12.16 -18.56
CA SER A 358 -16.24 -11.46 -19.85
C SER A 358 -17.40 -10.46 -19.92
N SER A 359 -17.25 -9.32 -19.22
CA SER A 359 -18.15 -8.17 -19.24
C SER A 359 -19.58 -8.51 -18.78
N TRP A 360 -20.61 -8.12 -19.53
CA TRP A 360 -22.01 -8.22 -19.10
C TRP A 360 -22.52 -9.67 -18.96
N ALA A 361 -23.24 -10.00 -17.91
CA ALA A 361 -23.86 -11.30 -17.68
C ALA A 361 -25.37 -11.27 -17.87
N THR A 362 -26.02 -10.16 -17.50
CA THR A 362 -27.47 -9.99 -17.63
C THR A 362 -27.83 -8.65 -18.24
N CYS A 363 -29.03 -8.60 -18.82
CA CYS A 363 -29.61 -7.39 -19.38
C CYS A 363 -31.09 -7.31 -19.01
N TYR A 364 -31.51 -6.15 -18.53
CA TYR A 364 -32.91 -5.84 -18.26
C TYR A 364 -33.33 -4.57 -19.01
N LYS A 365 -34.37 -4.66 -19.83
CA LYS A 365 -35.01 -3.48 -20.43
C LYS A 365 -35.97 -2.87 -19.42
N ILE A 366 -35.79 -1.59 -19.09
CA ILE A 366 -36.73 -0.87 -18.23
C ILE A 366 -38.05 -0.71 -19.01
N PRO A 367 -39.19 -1.20 -18.48
CA PRO A 367 -40.48 -1.06 -19.15
C PRO A 367 -40.92 0.40 -19.22
N GLU A 368 -41.52 0.83 -20.33
CA GLU A 368 -41.90 2.24 -20.53
C GLU A 368 -43.03 2.67 -19.57
N GLU A 369 -43.85 1.72 -19.12
CA GLU A 369 -44.94 1.93 -18.17
C GLU A 369 -44.44 2.50 -16.83
N VAL A 370 -43.18 2.24 -16.48
CA VAL A 370 -42.54 2.73 -15.26
C VAL A 370 -42.41 4.26 -15.25
N PHE A 371 -42.34 4.89 -16.43
CA PHE A 371 -42.26 6.35 -16.57
C PHE A 371 -43.64 7.03 -16.57
N SER A 372 -44.74 6.26 -16.54
CA SER A 372 -46.10 6.82 -16.42
C SER A 372 -46.33 7.46 -15.05
N ALA A 373 -47.17 8.49 -14.97
CA ALA A 373 -47.42 9.23 -13.73
C ALA A 373 -47.92 8.31 -12.59
N ASP A 374 -48.74 7.32 -12.92
CA ASP A 374 -49.46 6.46 -11.97
C ASP A 374 -48.66 5.23 -11.48
N PHE A 375 -47.46 4.99 -12.03
CA PHE A 375 -46.62 3.87 -11.62
C PHE A 375 -45.87 4.18 -10.31
N ARG A 376 -45.98 3.29 -9.32
CA ARG A 376 -45.22 3.40 -8.06
C ARG A 376 -43.74 3.11 -8.30
N THR A 377 -42.87 4.02 -7.88
CA THR A 377 -41.42 3.95 -8.08
C THR A 377 -40.67 3.21 -6.98
N ASP A 378 -41.39 2.64 -6.00
CA ASP A 378 -40.83 2.13 -4.75
C ASP A 378 -40.18 0.73 -4.86
N PHE A 379 -40.03 0.20 -6.09
CA PHE A 379 -39.55 -1.16 -6.33
C PHE A 379 -38.14 -1.19 -6.94
N PRO A 380 -37.23 -2.03 -6.43
CA PRO A 380 -35.87 -2.15 -6.98
C PRO A 380 -35.88 -2.71 -8.39
N ILE A 381 -34.89 -2.32 -9.20
CA ILE A 381 -34.73 -2.80 -10.57
C ILE A 381 -34.08 -4.18 -10.59
N PRO A 382 -34.66 -5.16 -11.30
CA PRO A 382 -34.05 -6.47 -11.43
C PRO A 382 -32.78 -6.42 -12.31
N LEU A 383 -31.89 -7.39 -12.11
CA LEU A 383 -30.69 -7.57 -12.94
C LEU A 383 -31.02 -8.06 -14.36
N GLY A 384 -32.22 -8.62 -14.57
CA GLY A 384 -32.69 -9.06 -15.88
C GLY A 384 -32.37 -10.50 -16.22
N SER A 385 -32.40 -10.79 -17.52
CA SER A 385 -32.21 -12.14 -18.05
C SER A 385 -30.74 -12.40 -18.39
N PRO A 386 -30.24 -13.64 -18.25
CA PRO A 386 -28.90 -14.01 -18.68
C PRO A 386 -28.67 -13.74 -20.17
N LEU A 387 -27.48 -13.24 -20.52
CA LEU A 387 -27.05 -13.13 -21.91
C LEU A 387 -26.65 -14.49 -22.49
N LEU A 388 -26.56 -14.59 -23.83
CA LEU A 388 -26.26 -15.81 -24.55
C LEU A 388 -24.99 -16.50 -24.00
N GLY A 389 -25.10 -17.79 -23.68
CA GLY A 389 -24.01 -18.58 -23.11
C GLY A 389 -23.76 -18.38 -21.62
N THR A 390 -24.58 -17.57 -20.92
CA THR A 390 -24.46 -17.31 -19.49
C THR A 390 -25.37 -18.20 -18.66
N LYS A 391 -24.84 -18.79 -17.60
CA LYS A 391 -25.57 -19.43 -16.50
C LYS A 391 -25.42 -18.58 -15.24
N LEU A 392 -26.49 -18.47 -14.46
CA LEU A 392 -26.52 -17.79 -13.17
C LEU A 392 -26.98 -18.78 -12.11
N GLU A 393 -26.33 -18.75 -10.95
CA GLU A 393 -26.78 -19.46 -9.76
C GLU A 393 -26.74 -18.52 -8.57
N VAL A 394 -27.72 -18.62 -7.68
CA VAL A 394 -27.67 -17.93 -6.38
C VAL A 394 -27.49 -18.99 -5.32
N ARG A 395 -26.50 -18.83 -4.44
CA ARG A 395 -26.18 -19.80 -3.40
C ARG A 395 -26.20 -19.16 -2.02
N ASP A 396 -26.63 -19.92 -1.02
CA ASP A 396 -26.60 -19.51 0.38
C ASP A 396 -25.20 -19.76 0.99
N ALA A 397 -25.05 -19.46 2.29
CA ALA A 397 -23.79 -19.66 3.00
C ALA A 397 -23.32 -21.12 3.09
N ASN A 398 -24.22 -22.08 2.87
CA ASN A 398 -23.93 -23.51 2.85
C ASN A 398 -23.65 -24.02 1.41
N GLY A 399 -23.64 -23.13 0.41
CA GLY A 399 -23.47 -23.47 -1.00
C GLY A 399 -24.71 -24.04 -1.69
N SER A 400 -25.88 -24.01 -1.03
CA SER A 400 -27.14 -24.53 -1.58
C SER A 400 -27.82 -23.50 -2.47
N ALA A 401 -28.49 -23.95 -3.54
CA ALA A 401 -29.18 -23.07 -4.47
C ALA A 401 -30.37 -22.34 -3.81
N VAL A 402 -30.46 -21.03 -4.01
CA VAL A 402 -31.53 -20.16 -3.51
C VAL A 402 -32.48 -19.83 -4.66
N LEU A 403 -33.70 -20.35 -4.59
CA LEU A 403 -34.76 -20.11 -5.59
C LEU A 403 -35.69 -18.95 -5.21
N GLU A 404 -35.74 -18.60 -3.92
CA GLU A 404 -36.47 -17.47 -3.35
C GLU A 404 -35.74 -17.06 -2.06
N GLY A 405 -35.58 -15.76 -1.80
CA GLY A 405 -34.81 -15.25 -0.66
C GLY A 405 -33.46 -14.65 -1.05
N GLU A 406 -32.52 -14.55 -0.11
CA GLU A 406 -31.24 -13.86 -0.33
C GLU A 406 -30.07 -14.84 -0.47
N GLY A 407 -29.12 -14.52 -1.33
CA GLY A 407 -27.91 -15.30 -1.50
C GLY A 407 -26.87 -14.60 -2.38
N GLN A 408 -25.73 -15.25 -2.52
CA GLN A 408 -24.63 -14.76 -3.35
C GLN A 408 -24.76 -15.26 -4.78
N ILE A 409 -24.54 -14.39 -5.77
CA ILE A 409 -24.63 -14.76 -7.18
C ILE A 409 -23.30 -15.33 -7.69
N PHE A 410 -23.41 -16.40 -8.47
CA PHE A 410 -22.34 -17.06 -9.20
C PHE A 410 -22.67 -16.99 -10.69
N ILE A 411 -21.65 -16.71 -11.51
CA ILE A 411 -21.81 -16.55 -12.96
C ILE A 411 -20.86 -17.50 -13.67
N GLY A 412 -21.33 -18.12 -14.75
CA GLY A 412 -20.50 -18.93 -15.62
C GLY A 412 -21.22 -19.30 -16.89
N GLY A 413 -20.94 -20.48 -17.41
CA GLY A 413 -21.55 -21.04 -18.61
C GLY A 413 -20.83 -22.32 -18.99
N GLU A 414 -21.41 -23.09 -19.92
CA GLU A 414 -20.79 -24.34 -20.38
C GLU A 414 -19.37 -24.07 -20.91
N GLU A 415 -19.24 -23.03 -21.73
CA GLU A 415 -18.01 -22.66 -22.43
C GLU A 415 -17.64 -21.18 -22.21
N ARG A 416 -18.35 -20.48 -21.33
CA ARG A 416 -18.10 -19.06 -20.98
C ARG A 416 -17.13 -18.99 -19.81
N ILE A 417 -15.84 -19.20 -20.09
CA ILE A 417 -14.78 -19.32 -19.09
C ILE A 417 -13.66 -18.33 -19.41
N CYS A 418 -13.39 -17.43 -18.47
CA CYS A 418 -12.18 -16.60 -18.49
C CYS A 418 -11.12 -17.24 -17.58
N PHE A 419 -9.85 -17.00 -17.93
CA PHE A 419 -8.71 -17.48 -17.16
C PHE A 419 -8.20 -16.37 -16.24
N LEU A 420 -8.08 -16.68 -14.96
CA LEU A 420 -7.66 -15.76 -13.92
C LEU A 420 -6.20 -16.06 -13.53
N ASP A 421 -5.38 -15.02 -13.46
CA ASP A 421 -3.98 -15.08 -13.02
C ASP A 421 -3.17 -16.20 -13.70
N ASP A 422 -2.82 -17.25 -12.98
CA ASP A 422 -1.93 -18.32 -13.47
C ASP A 422 -2.74 -19.56 -13.97
N GLU A 423 -4.06 -19.44 -14.11
CA GLU A 423 -4.91 -20.50 -14.65
C GLU A 423 -4.59 -20.79 -16.13
N ILE A 424 -4.25 -22.05 -16.42
CA ILE A 424 -3.98 -22.52 -17.79
C ILE A 424 -5.11 -23.42 -18.29
N THR A 425 -5.69 -24.23 -17.41
CA THR A 425 -6.74 -25.21 -17.75
C THR A 425 -7.85 -25.13 -16.72
N VAL A 426 -9.10 -24.99 -17.18
CA VAL A 426 -10.28 -24.79 -16.32
C VAL A 426 -11.41 -25.75 -16.75
N PRO A 427 -12.09 -26.44 -15.82
CA PRO A 427 -13.20 -27.35 -16.17
C PRO A 427 -14.34 -26.63 -16.90
N LEU A 428 -14.96 -27.31 -17.87
CA LEU A 428 -16.21 -26.83 -18.48
C LEU A 428 -17.31 -26.65 -17.43
N GLY A 429 -18.19 -25.66 -17.65
CA GLY A 429 -19.26 -25.35 -16.71
C GLY A 429 -18.82 -24.64 -15.42
N THR A 430 -17.56 -24.19 -15.31
CA THR A 430 -17.06 -23.47 -14.13
C THR A 430 -17.91 -22.23 -13.85
N MET A 431 -18.34 -22.10 -12.59
CA MET A 431 -19.09 -20.95 -12.07
C MET A 431 -18.17 -20.13 -11.15
N ARG A 432 -18.04 -18.82 -11.41
CA ARG A 432 -17.25 -17.88 -10.63
C ARG A 432 -18.10 -17.20 -9.58
N GLU A 433 -17.58 -17.13 -8.36
CA GLU A 433 -18.13 -16.31 -7.28
C GLU A 433 -17.94 -14.82 -7.62
N THR A 434 -19.00 -14.03 -7.50
CA THR A 434 -18.96 -12.59 -7.85
C THR A 434 -18.59 -11.69 -6.68
N GLY A 435 -18.87 -12.12 -5.44
CA GLY A 435 -18.87 -11.26 -4.26
C GLY A 435 -20.18 -10.48 -4.04
N ASP A 436 -21.12 -10.55 -5.00
CA ASP A 436 -22.36 -9.77 -4.99
C ASP A 436 -23.52 -10.57 -4.38
N PHE A 437 -24.35 -9.90 -3.58
CA PHE A 437 -25.57 -10.47 -3.02
C PHE A 437 -26.80 -9.99 -3.79
N VAL A 438 -27.76 -10.90 -3.92
CA VAL A 438 -29.04 -10.65 -4.57
C VAL A 438 -30.17 -11.22 -3.73
N ARG A 439 -31.35 -10.60 -3.86
CA ARG A 439 -32.61 -11.20 -3.45
C ARG A 439 -33.28 -11.80 -4.68
N VAL A 440 -33.57 -13.09 -4.63
CA VAL A 440 -34.41 -13.79 -5.58
C VAL A 440 -35.86 -13.62 -5.13
N LYS A 441 -36.67 -13.01 -5.99
CA LYS A 441 -38.12 -12.89 -5.78
C LYS A 441 -38.87 -13.11 -7.08
N ASN A 442 -39.78 -14.07 -7.11
CA ASN A 442 -40.52 -14.44 -8.33
C ASN A 442 -39.58 -14.74 -9.51
N ALA A 443 -38.50 -15.50 -9.27
CA ALA A 443 -37.44 -15.82 -10.24
C ALA A 443 -36.68 -14.61 -10.82
N LYS A 444 -36.87 -13.40 -10.28
CA LYS A 444 -36.08 -12.20 -10.63
C LYS A 444 -35.02 -11.95 -9.57
N LEU A 445 -33.85 -11.50 -10.02
CA LEU A 445 -32.72 -11.17 -9.17
C LEU A 445 -32.69 -9.67 -8.92
N PHE A 446 -32.68 -9.25 -7.66
CA PHE A 446 -32.58 -7.87 -7.24
C PHE A 446 -31.25 -7.67 -6.51
N PHE A 447 -30.43 -6.72 -6.96
CA PHE A 447 -29.12 -6.45 -6.37
C PHE A 447 -29.28 -5.92 -4.93
N LEU A 448 -28.55 -6.52 -3.99
CA LEU A 448 -28.44 -6.07 -2.59
C LEU A 448 -27.07 -5.46 -2.29
N GLY A 449 -26.16 -5.54 -3.27
CA GLY A 449 -24.78 -5.05 -3.22
C GLY A 449 -23.76 -6.06 -2.71
N ARG A 450 -22.53 -5.59 -2.50
CA ARG A 450 -21.37 -6.47 -2.36
C ARG A 450 -21.05 -6.85 -0.91
N LYS A 451 -20.47 -8.03 -0.71
CA LYS A 451 -20.03 -8.53 0.60
C LYS A 451 -18.93 -7.67 1.23
N ASP A 452 -18.01 -7.15 0.42
CA ASP A 452 -16.89 -6.29 0.81
C ASP A 452 -17.33 -4.85 1.14
N ASN A 453 -18.43 -4.36 0.54
CA ASN A 453 -19.04 -3.06 0.84
C ASN A 453 -20.00 -3.06 2.06
N GLN A 454 -20.20 -4.21 2.71
CA GLN A 454 -20.98 -4.27 3.94
C GLN A 454 -20.16 -3.79 5.13
N ILE A 455 -20.63 -2.73 5.77
CA ILE A 455 -20.08 -2.27 7.04
C ILE A 455 -20.86 -2.88 8.20
N LYS A 456 -20.17 -3.04 9.34
CA LYS A 456 -20.79 -3.45 10.59
C LYS A 456 -20.81 -2.27 11.55
N ARG A 457 -21.98 -1.66 11.73
CA ARG A 457 -22.19 -0.51 12.63
C ARG A 457 -23.16 -0.90 13.74
N HIS A 458 -22.79 -0.61 14.99
CA HIS A 458 -23.56 -0.99 16.19
C HIS A 458 -23.99 -2.47 16.22
N GLY A 459 -23.10 -3.37 15.79
CA GLY A 459 -23.35 -4.81 15.76
C GLY A 459 -24.22 -5.30 14.58
N LYS A 460 -24.77 -4.41 13.76
CA LYS A 460 -25.62 -4.74 12.61
C LYS A 460 -24.87 -4.54 11.30
N ARG A 461 -25.02 -5.48 10.37
CA ARG A 461 -24.48 -5.35 9.02
C ARG A 461 -25.41 -4.52 8.16
N PHE A 462 -24.83 -3.64 7.37
CA PHE A 462 -25.54 -2.74 6.48
C PHE A 462 -24.71 -2.49 5.23
N ASN A 463 -25.38 -2.41 4.08
CA ASN A 463 -24.72 -1.99 2.86
C ASN A 463 -24.81 -0.48 2.73
N ILE A 464 -23.65 0.17 2.60
CA ILE A 464 -23.50 1.61 2.38
C ILE A 464 -24.38 2.10 1.20
N GLU A 465 -24.53 1.30 0.15
CA GLU A 465 -25.31 1.61 -1.04
C GLU A 465 -26.80 1.84 -0.73
N CYS A 466 -27.35 1.18 0.29
CA CYS A 466 -28.75 1.39 0.70
C CYS A 466 -28.98 2.81 1.22
N LEU A 467 -28.01 3.41 1.92
CA LEU A 467 -28.09 4.80 2.36
C LEU A 467 -27.99 5.73 1.15
N GLN A 468 -27.08 5.44 0.22
CA GLN A 468 -26.95 6.25 -0.99
C GLN A 468 -28.26 6.27 -1.78
N GLN A 469 -28.87 5.11 -2.02
CA GLN A 469 -30.16 5.02 -2.73
C GLN A 469 -31.28 5.78 -2.00
N ALA A 470 -31.38 5.64 -0.68
CA ALA A 470 -32.37 6.37 0.11
C ALA A 470 -32.18 7.89 0.05
N ALA A 471 -30.92 8.36 -0.01
CA ALA A 471 -30.61 9.77 -0.20
C ALA A 471 -30.91 10.26 -1.63
N GLU A 472 -30.65 9.44 -2.65
CA GLU A 472 -30.97 9.74 -4.06
C GLU A 472 -32.48 9.87 -4.32
N ASP A 473 -33.32 9.19 -3.53
CA ASP A 473 -34.79 9.29 -3.62
C ASP A 473 -35.35 10.62 -3.06
N LEU A 474 -34.55 11.41 -2.35
CA LEU A 474 -35.01 12.68 -1.77
C LEU A 474 -35.09 13.79 -2.83
N CYS A 475 -36.18 14.55 -2.81
CA CYS A 475 -36.42 15.60 -3.81
C CYS A 475 -35.32 16.67 -3.85
N GLN A 476 -34.75 17.04 -2.70
CA GLN A 476 -33.69 18.04 -2.53
C GLN A 476 -32.28 17.58 -2.87
N VAL A 477 -32.08 16.30 -3.23
CA VAL A 477 -30.77 15.74 -3.60
C VAL A 477 -30.67 15.62 -5.12
N GLU A 478 -29.60 16.17 -5.71
CA GLU A 478 -29.29 16.00 -7.14
C GLU A 478 -28.43 14.75 -7.37
N ALA A 479 -27.38 14.60 -6.57
CA ALA A 479 -26.52 13.44 -6.56
C ALA A 479 -25.88 13.29 -5.17
N CYS A 480 -25.46 12.08 -4.81
CA CYS A 480 -24.75 11.86 -3.56
C CYS A 480 -23.76 10.71 -3.64
N ALA A 481 -22.87 10.65 -2.67
CA ALA A 481 -21.99 9.53 -2.41
C ALA A 481 -21.85 9.31 -0.91
N VAL A 482 -21.58 8.08 -0.51
CA VAL A 482 -21.43 7.73 0.90
C VAL A 482 -20.06 7.12 1.13
N THR A 483 -19.40 7.51 2.21
CA THR A 483 -18.15 6.87 2.67
C THR A 483 -18.29 6.40 4.11
N TRP A 484 -17.56 5.33 4.44
CA TRP A 484 -17.37 4.86 5.80
C TRP A 484 -16.00 5.35 6.28
N TYR A 485 -15.98 6.57 6.78
CA TYR A 485 -14.77 7.30 7.10
C TYR A 485 -14.11 6.75 8.37
N GLN A 486 -12.81 6.42 8.28
CA GLN A 486 -12.00 5.82 9.36
C GLN A 486 -12.61 4.57 9.99
N GLN A 487 -13.52 3.92 9.27
CA GLN A 487 -14.31 2.81 9.77
C GLN A 487 -15.15 3.10 11.03
N GLU A 488 -15.43 4.38 11.31
CA GLU A 488 -16.16 4.82 12.49
C GLU A 488 -17.40 5.67 12.16
N LYS A 489 -17.32 6.54 11.14
CA LYS A 489 -18.40 7.49 10.79
C LYS A 489 -18.94 7.29 9.38
N LEU A 490 -20.25 7.34 9.24
CA LEU A 490 -20.97 7.25 7.97
C LEU A 490 -21.24 8.67 7.47
N ILE A 491 -20.49 9.08 6.45
CA ILE A 491 -20.58 10.44 5.90
C ILE A 491 -21.33 10.39 4.58
N LEU A 492 -22.39 11.20 4.47
CA LEU A 492 -23.16 11.39 3.24
C LEU A 492 -22.73 12.70 2.57
N PHE A 493 -22.08 12.62 1.41
CA PHE A 493 -21.78 13.78 0.60
C PHE A 493 -22.94 14.06 -0.36
N VAL A 494 -23.46 15.28 -0.33
CA VAL A 494 -24.63 15.67 -1.12
C VAL A 494 -24.29 16.79 -2.07
N LEU A 495 -24.66 16.60 -3.33
CA LEU A 495 -24.85 17.66 -4.31
C LEU A 495 -26.33 18.09 -4.24
N PRO A 496 -26.63 19.29 -3.70
CA PRO A 496 -28.00 19.72 -3.45
C PRO A 496 -28.71 20.24 -4.70
N LYS A 497 -30.05 20.16 -4.72
CA LYS A 497 -30.91 21.01 -5.58
C LYS A 497 -31.21 22.35 -4.89
N ASP A 498 -31.78 23.31 -5.62
CA ASP A 498 -32.32 24.55 -5.04
C ASP A 498 -33.26 24.20 -3.87
N ASP A 499 -33.09 24.83 -2.70
CA ASP A 499 -33.77 24.57 -1.40
C ASP A 499 -33.26 23.39 -0.54
N PHE A 500 -31.93 23.18 -0.44
CA PHE A 500 -31.36 22.15 0.44
C PHE A 500 -31.18 22.58 1.91
N GLU A 501 -31.82 21.87 2.83
CA GLU A 501 -31.68 22.01 4.29
C GLU A 501 -31.16 20.71 4.92
N GLU A 502 -29.99 20.78 5.56
CA GLU A 502 -29.30 19.59 6.12
C GLU A 502 -30.15 18.85 7.16
N ARG A 503 -30.76 19.58 8.11
CA ARG A 503 -31.54 19.00 9.19
C ARG A 503 -32.82 18.34 8.70
N GLU A 504 -33.46 18.90 7.68
CA GLU A 504 -34.66 18.33 7.09
C GLU A 504 -34.33 17.06 6.31
N THR A 505 -33.21 17.06 5.56
CA THR A 505 -32.69 15.88 4.87
C THR A 505 -32.48 14.72 5.84
N LEU A 506 -31.79 14.98 6.96
CA LEU A 506 -31.48 13.96 7.96
C LEU A 506 -32.75 13.40 8.60
N LYS A 507 -33.72 14.25 8.93
CA LYS A 507 -35.03 13.83 9.46
C LYS A 507 -35.80 12.96 8.48
N GLU A 508 -35.72 13.26 7.19
CA GLU A 508 -36.38 12.45 6.16
C GLU A 508 -35.70 11.08 6.01
N LEU A 509 -34.36 11.03 5.97
CA LEU A 509 -33.60 9.78 5.97
C LEU A 509 -33.92 8.89 7.18
N GLN A 510 -34.11 9.48 8.37
CA GLN A 510 -34.48 8.76 9.58
C GLN A 510 -35.85 8.06 9.50
N LYS A 511 -36.76 8.48 8.60
CA LYS A 511 -38.05 7.81 8.40
C LYS A 511 -37.93 6.55 7.55
N HIS A 512 -36.98 6.54 6.61
CA HIS A 512 -36.81 5.47 5.61
C HIS A 512 -35.68 4.49 5.97
N LEU A 513 -34.76 4.88 6.85
CA LEU A 513 -33.62 4.08 7.26
C LEU A 513 -33.68 3.71 8.75
N PRO A 514 -33.24 2.50 9.14
CA PRO A 514 -33.08 2.17 10.54
C PRO A 514 -31.98 3.03 11.19
N ALA A 515 -32.06 3.27 12.50
CA ALA A 515 -31.19 4.22 13.22
C ALA A 515 -29.67 4.03 12.99
N TYR A 516 -29.21 2.79 12.79
CA TYR A 516 -27.79 2.48 12.53
C TYR A 516 -27.33 2.74 11.08
N ALA A 517 -28.26 2.98 10.16
CA ALA A 517 -28.01 3.26 8.74
C ALA A 517 -28.13 4.75 8.39
N VAL A 518 -28.58 5.58 9.34
CA VAL A 518 -28.65 7.04 9.20
C VAL A 518 -27.24 7.62 9.23
N PRO A 519 -26.86 8.55 8.34
CA PRO A 519 -25.52 9.13 8.31
C PRO A 519 -25.22 9.89 9.60
N ASP A 520 -23.96 9.86 10.03
CA ASP A 520 -23.46 10.63 11.16
C ASP A 520 -23.37 12.13 10.80
N GLU A 521 -23.02 12.43 9.56
CA GLU A 521 -22.86 13.80 9.06
C GLU A 521 -23.21 13.89 7.57
N ILE A 522 -23.73 15.05 7.16
CA ILE A 522 -24.02 15.38 5.77
C ILE A 522 -23.08 16.51 5.34
N VAL A 523 -22.36 16.31 4.24
CA VAL A 523 -21.38 17.27 3.72
C VAL A 523 -21.81 17.75 2.35
N VAL A 524 -22.03 19.05 2.20
CA VAL A 524 -22.41 19.65 0.91
C VAL A 524 -21.18 19.79 0.01
N ILE A 525 -21.25 19.23 -1.20
CA ILE A 525 -20.18 19.26 -2.21
C ILE A 525 -20.64 19.98 -3.48
N LYS A 526 -19.68 20.55 -4.22
CA LYS A 526 -19.95 21.24 -5.50
C LYS A 526 -20.02 20.30 -6.71
N ALA A 527 -19.35 19.16 -6.63
CA ALA A 527 -19.33 18.11 -7.64
C ALA A 527 -18.85 16.80 -7.00
N LEU A 528 -19.33 15.66 -7.52
CA LEU A 528 -18.82 14.34 -7.12
C LEU A 528 -17.39 14.15 -7.68
N PRO A 529 -16.39 13.84 -6.84
CA PRO A 529 -15.05 13.53 -7.34
C PRO A 529 -15.07 12.14 -7.98
N LEU A 530 -14.43 12.02 -9.15
CA LEU A 530 -14.43 10.80 -9.94
C LEU A 530 -13.00 10.36 -10.27
N THR A 531 -12.78 9.06 -10.25
CA THR A 531 -11.55 8.40 -10.73
C THR A 531 -11.39 8.59 -12.24
N SER A 532 -10.20 8.29 -12.77
CA SER A 532 -9.97 8.19 -14.23
C SER A 532 -10.90 7.19 -14.92
N HIS A 533 -11.44 6.22 -14.17
CA HIS A 533 -12.41 5.23 -14.64
C HIS A 533 -13.87 5.69 -14.55
N GLY A 534 -14.14 6.94 -14.16
CA GLY A 534 -15.48 7.49 -14.11
C GLY A 534 -16.37 6.97 -12.96
N LYS A 535 -15.78 6.26 -11.98
CA LYS A 535 -16.41 5.89 -10.70
C LYS A 535 -16.13 6.94 -9.63
N VAL A 536 -16.94 6.99 -8.58
CA VAL A 536 -16.71 7.86 -7.41
C VAL A 536 -15.31 7.62 -6.82
N ASP A 537 -14.56 8.69 -6.63
CA ASP A 537 -13.24 8.65 -5.99
C ASP A 537 -13.38 8.79 -4.47
N ILE A 538 -13.42 7.64 -3.79
CA ILE A 538 -13.53 7.56 -2.33
C ILE A 538 -12.34 8.22 -1.63
N SER A 539 -11.13 8.15 -2.23
CA SER A 539 -9.94 8.78 -1.67
C SER A 539 -10.08 10.30 -1.66
N GLU A 540 -10.56 10.87 -2.77
CA GLU A 540 -10.81 12.30 -2.87
C GLU A 540 -11.99 12.76 -1.99
N LEU A 541 -13.05 11.96 -1.86
CA LEU A 541 -14.13 12.22 -0.89
C LEU A 541 -13.59 12.29 0.55
N ASN A 542 -12.71 11.35 0.93
CA ASN A 542 -12.09 11.37 2.25
C ASN A 542 -11.24 12.63 2.46
N LYS A 543 -10.52 13.12 1.43
CA LYS A 543 -9.81 14.41 1.49
C LYS A 543 -10.76 15.60 1.63
N ILE A 544 -11.90 15.61 0.91
CA ILE A 544 -12.92 16.66 1.04
C ILE A 544 -13.44 16.70 2.48
N TYR A 545 -13.75 15.56 3.08
CA TYR A 545 -14.20 15.50 4.47
C TYR A 545 -13.11 15.91 5.46
N GLN A 546 -11.85 15.53 5.23
CA GLN A 546 -10.72 16.02 6.04
C GLN A 546 -10.61 17.55 6.00
N ASN A 547 -10.75 18.16 4.82
CA ASN A 547 -10.78 19.61 4.68
C ASN A 547 -12.00 20.25 5.37
N HIS A 548 -13.16 19.59 5.33
CA HIS A 548 -14.35 20.00 6.07
C HIS A 548 -14.10 20.02 7.58
N LEU A 549 -13.48 18.96 8.14
CA LEU A 549 -13.07 18.90 9.54
C LEU A 549 -12.08 20.02 9.89
N ASN A 550 -11.07 20.26 9.04
CA ASN A 550 -10.09 21.32 9.24
C ASN A 550 -10.71 22.73 9.17
N SER A 551 -11.75 22.94 8.37
CA SER A 551 -12.49 24.20 8.36
C SER A 551 -13.25 24.40 9.67
N ARG A 552 -13.91 23.35 10.17
CA ARG A 552 -14.63 23.36 11.44
C ARG A 552 -13.72 23.66 12.63
N ARG A 553 -12.48 23.12 12.62
CA ARG A 553 -11.43 23.41 13.62
C ARG A 553 -11.01 24.88 13.67
N ARG A 554 -11.15 25.64 12.57
CA ARG A 554 -10.82 27.08 12.54
C ARG A 554 -11.92 27.97 13.11
N ASP A 555 -13.16 27.48 13.19
CA ASP A 555 -14.33 28.23 13.65
C ASP A 555 -14.64 28.04 15.15
N SER A 556 -13.97 27.12 15.85
CA SER A 556 -14.14 26.90 17.30
C SER A 556 -13.35 27.93 18.12
N LYS A 557 -13.98 29.06 18.46
CA LYS A 557 -13.44 30.02 19.44
C LYS A 557 -13.86 29.63 20.86
N LEU A 558 -12.95 29.07 21.65
CA LEU A 558 -13.05 29.06 23.11
C LEU A 558 -12.68 30.45 23.65
N SER A 559 -13.46 31.03 24.58
CA SER A 559 -13.19 32.38 25.12
C SER A 559 -12.51 32.40 26.48
N ASP A 560 -12.64 31.38 27.34
CA ASP A 560 -12.18 31.46 28.75
C ASP A 560 -11.61 30.14 29.33
N ALA A 561 -10.67 30.29 30.28
CA ALA A 561 -9.97 29.18 30.95
C ALA A 561 -10.89 28.30 31.82
N GLU A 562 -11.91 28.90 32.45
CA GLU A 562 -12.89 28.18 33.27
C GLU A 562 -13.75 27.23 32.42
N GLU A 563 -14.12 27.64 31.20
CA GLU A 563 -14.87 26.81 30.25
C GLU A 563 -14.04 25.60 29.75
N LEU A 564 -12.72 25.79 29.57
CA LEU A 564 -11.81 24.71 29.20
C LEU A 564 -11.74 23.63 30.28
N TRP A 565 -11.69 24.02 31.56
CA TRP A 565 -11.64 23.07 32.68
C TRP A 565 -12.91 22.22 32.76
N GLU A 566 -14.08 22.84 32.67
CA GLU A 566 -15.36 22.12 32.70
C GLU A 566 -15.50 21.15 31.52
N ARG A 567 -15.12 21.58 30.32
CA ARG A 567 -15.17 20.72 29.12
C ARG A 567 -14.16 19.57 29.18
N LEU A 568 -12.97 19.79 29.74
CA LEU A 568 -12.00 18.71 29.96
C LEU A 568 -12.53 17.67 30.94
N GLN A 569 -13.16 18.09 32.04
CA GLN A 569 -13.79 17.16 32.98
C GLN A 569 -14.93 16.38 32.32
N TYR A 570 -15.74 17.04 31.50
CA TYR A 570 -16.81 16.39 30.74
C TYR A 570 -16.26 15.33 29.76
N LEU A 571 -15.26 15.71 28.95
CA LEU A 571 -14.63 14.80 27.99
C LEU A 571 -13.96 13.61 28.70
N TRP A 572 -13.30 13.85 29.83
CA TRP A 572 -12.69 12.79 30.63
C TRP A 572 -13.73 11.78 31.15
N LYS A 573 -14.88 12.26 31.67
CA LYS A 573 -15.98 11.38 32.09
C LYS A 573 -16.58 10.61 30.91
N SER A 574 -16.82 11.30 29.79
CA SER A 574 -17.41 10.73 28.57
C SER A 574 -16.56 9.59 28.02
N VAL A 575 -15.24 9.83 27.87
CA VAL A 575 -14.31 8.86 27.31
C VAL A 575 -14.12 7.64 28.23
N LEU A 576 -14.19 7.83 29.55
CA LEU A 576 -14.09 6.75 30.53
C LEU A 576 -15.41 6.02 30.78
N GLY A 577 -16.54 6.52 30.27
CA GLY A 577 -17.87 5.96 30.49
C GLY A 577 -18.38 6.14 31.92
N LEU A 578 -17.95 7.20 32.62
CA LEU A 578 -18.37 7.50 33.99
C LEU A 578 -19.75 8.18 34.00
N PRO A 579 -20.66 7.83 34.93
CA PRO A 579 -21.99 8.44 35.00
C PRO A 579 -21.92 9.95 35.27
N GLY A 580 -22.76 10.72 34.58
CA GLY A 580 -22.76 12.20 34.59
C GLY A 580 -22.96 12.83 35.98
N ASP A 581 -23.65 12.12 36.88
CA ASP A 581 -24.01 12.60 38.23
C ASP A 581 -22.90 12.39 39.29
N SER A 582 -21.70 11.96 38.87
CA SER A 582 -20.54 11.79 39.76
C SER A 582 -19.95 13.13 40.23
N THR A 583 -19.49 13.20 41.49
CA THR A 583 -18.71 14.32 42.02
C THR A 583 -17.53 14.67 41.09
N GLY A 584 -17.10 15.94 41.05
CA GLY A 584 -16.02 16.43 40.18
C GLY A 584 -14.76 15.53 40.22
N ILE A 585 -14.07 15.40 39.09
CA ILE A 585 -12.85 14.58 38.99
C ILE A 585 -11.77 15.21 39.88
N SER A 586 -11.09 14.39 40.69
CA SER A 586 -9.95 14.86 41.49
C SER A 586 -8.88 15.46 40.60
N LYS A 587 -8.31 16.60 41.00
CA LYS A 587 -7.26 17.28 40.23
C LYS A 587 -6.03 16.40 40.00
N ASP A 588 -5.73 15.51 40.95
CA ASP A 588 -4.62 14.57 40.90
C ASP A 588 -4.96 13.25 40.15
N ALA A 589 -6.14 13.16 39.53
CA ALA A 589 -6.55 11.95 38.84
C ALA A 589 -5.69 11.71 37.59
N VAL A 590 -5.03 10.55 37.55
CA VAL A 590 -4.24 10.09 36.40
C VAL A 590 -5.13 9.23 35.49
N PHE A 591 -5.02 9.42 34.17
CA PHE A 591 -5.93 8.83 33.19
C PHE A 591 -5.95 7.30 33.23
N LEU A 592 -4.77 6.68 33.28
CA LEU A 592 -4.63 5.21 33.36
C LEU A 592 -5.21 4.64 34.66
N TYR A 593 -5.02 5.32 35.79
CA TYR A 593 -5.53 4.87 37.08
C TYR A 593 -7.04 5.13 37.26
N SER A 594 -7.65 5.89 36.35
CA SER A 594 -9.08 6.19 36.35
C SER A 594 -9.91 5.22 35.49
N GLY A 595 -9.32 4.12 35.01
CA GLY A 595 -9.97 3.15 34.10
C GLY A 595 -9.78 3.49 32.60
N GLY A 596 -8.86 4.41 32.31
CA GLY A 596 -8.39 4.72 30.96
C GLY A 596 -7.39 3.68 30.46
N ASP A 597 -7.35 3.50 29.14
CA ASP A 597 -6.33 2.73 28.43
C ASP A 597 -5.77 3.60 27.29
N SER A 598 -4.77 3.11 26.57
CA SER A 598 -4.14 3.88 25.48
C SER A 598 -5.10 4.24 24.34
N LEU A 599 -6.16 3.46 24.10
CA LEU A 599 -7.15 3.75 23.06
C LEU A 599 -8.10 4.87 23.51
N LYS A 600 -8.53 4.81 24.77
CA LYS A 600 -9.31 5.89 25.40
C LYS A 600 -8.47 7.16 25.51
N ALA A 601 -7.16 7.06 25.79
CA ALA A 601 -6.28 8.21 25.86
C ALA A 601 -6.13 8.90 24.51
N LEU A 602 -6.04 8.12 23.43
CA LEU A 602 -6.01 8.64 22.06
C LEU A 602 -7.33 9.35 21.70
N ARG A 603 -8.47 8.74 22.05
CA ARG A 603 -9.79 9.39 21.87
C ARG A 603 -9.91 10.68 22.67
N PHE A 604 -9.42 10.69 23.92
CA PHE A 604 -9.41 11.88 24.76
C PHE A 604 -8.50 12.97 24.18
N TYR A 605 -7.32 12.59 23.67
CA TYR A 605 -6.41 13.47 22.93
C TYR A 605 -7.09 14.11 21.71
N ASP A 606 -7.72 13.30 20.85
CA ASP A 606 -8.39 13.77 19.63
C ASP A 606 -9.53 14.75 19.95
N GLU A 607 -10.34 14.44 20.97
CA GLU A 607 -11.43 15.30 21.43
C GLU A 607 -10.92 16.61 22.03
N ILE A 608 -9.78 16.60 22.74
CA ILE A 608 -9.15 17.81 23.25
C ILE A 608 -8.63 18.68 22.10
N GLU A 609 -7.95 18.11 21.11
CA GLU A 609 -7.45 18.91 19.98
C GLU A 609 -8.59 19.47 19.13
N MET A 610 -9.69 18.72 18.99
CA MET A 610 -10.92 19.24 18.38
C MET A 610 -11.52 20.37 19.20
N LEU A 611 -11.55 20.25 20.53
CA LEU A 611 -12.04 21.27 21.44
C LEU A 611 -11.19 22.55 21.37
N VAL A 612 -9.87 22.40 21.32
CA VAL A 612 -8.86 23.46 21.36
C VAL A 612 -8.62 24.11 19.99
N GLY A 613 -9.01 23.43 18.89
CA GLY A 613 -8.91 23.93 17.52
C GLY A 613 -7.49 23.97 16.94
N LYS A 614 -6.50 23.46 17.68
CA LYS A 614 -5.09 23.38 17.27
C LYS A 614 -4.40 22.16 17.92
N ALA A 615 -3.35 21.68 17.27
CA ALA A 615 -2.52 20.60 17.83
C ALA A 615 -1.86 21.05 19.15
N VAL A 616 -1.81 20.14 20.13
CA VAL A 616 -1.16 20.38 21.42
C VAL A 616 0.03 19.42 21.54
N PRO A 617 1.27 19.88 21.27
CA PRO A 617 2.44 19.01 21.25
C PRO A 617 2.62 18.23 22.55
N GLY A 618 2.89 16.93 22.45
CA GLY A 618 3.14 16.05 23.60
C GLY A 618 1.90 15.73 24.46
N LEU A 619 0.70 16.18 24.08
CA LEU A 619 -0.51 16.01 24.88
C LEU A 619 -0.84 14.53 25.17
N LEU A 620 -0.63 13.62 24.22
CA LEU A 620 -0.87 12.19 24.44
C LEU A 620 0.04 11.62 25.54
N GLU A 621 1.31 12.01 25.56
CA GLU A 621 2.26 11.60 26.60
C GLU A 621 1.83 12.16 27.96
N VAL A 622 1.42 13.42 28.02
CA VAL A 622 0.92 14.07 29.25
C VAL A 622 -0.34 13.37 29.75
N ILE A 623 -1.30 13.05 28.88
CA ILE A 623 -2.52 12.29 29.26
C ILE A 623 -2.16 10.93 29.87
N LEU A 624 -1.17 10.24 29.31
CA LEU A 624 -0.79 8.89 29.76
C LEU A 624 0.02 8.87 31.05
N SER A 625 0.76 9.93 31.35
CA SER A 625 1.76 9.94 32.44
C SER A 625 1.49 10.93 33.57
N HIS A 626 0.55 11.87 33.39
CA HIS A 626 0.30 12.97 34.32
C HIS A 626 -1.18 13.06 34.75
N SER A 627 -1.44 13.94 35.72
CA SER A 627 -2.79 14.20 36.25
C SER A 627 -3.64 15.08 35.31
N ILE A 628 -4.97 15.04 35.46
CA ILE A 628 -5.89 15.90 34.68
C ILE A 628 -5.60 17.41 34.89
N GLU A 629 -5.12 17.82 36.07
CA GLU A 629 -4.70 19.20 36.31
C GLU A 629 -3.45 19.57 35.50
N GLU A 630 -2.50 18.66 35.36
CA GLU A 630 -1.30 18.88 34.52
C GLU A 630 -1.63 18.86 33.03
N VAL A 631 -2.56 18.00 32.59
CA VAL A 631 -3.14 18.04 31.24
C VAL A 631 -3.76 19.41 30.97
N TYR A 632 -4.58 19.91 31.89
CA TYR A 632 -5.17 21.25 31.78
C TYR A 632 -4.13 22.38 31.76
N ARG A 633 -3.14 22.36 32.65
CA ARG A 633 -2.05 23.35 32.66
C ARG A 633 -1.22 23.31 31.38
N HIS A 634 -0.98 22.12 30.83
CA HIS A 634 -0.27 21.95 29.56
C HIS A 634 -1.04 22.59 28.40
N ILE A 635 -2.35 22.39 28.35
CA ILE A 635 -3.23 23.00 27.34
C ILE A 635 -3.32 24.52 27.54
N LEU A 636 -3.48 25.00 28.79
CA LEU A 636 -3.51 26.43 29.10
C LEU A 636 -2.23 27.14 28.69
N LYS A 637 -1.05 26.57 29.00
CA LYS A 637 0.24 27.15 28.63
C LYS A 637 0.40 27.32 27.12
N MET A 638 -0.23 26.43 26.34
CA MET A 638 -0.25 26.51 24.88
C MET A 638 -1.32 27.47 24.34
N LEU A 639 -2.44 27.64 25.03
CA LEU A 639 -3.54 28.54 24.64
C LEU A 639 -3.29 30.00 25.03
N PHE A 640 -2.70 30.23 26.20
CA PHE A 640 -2.47 31.54 26.81
C PHE A 640 -1.02 31.61 27.34
N PRO A 641 -0.02 31.86 26.48
CA PRO A 641 1.34 32.07 26.95
C PRO A 641 1.43 33.38 27.76
N ASP A 642 1.81 33.30 29.03
CA ASP A 642 1.96 34.47 29.93
C ASP A 642 2.97 35.50 29.39
N GLU A 643 2.57 36.78 29.38
CA GLU A 643 3.40 37.93 28.99
C GLU A 643 4.49 38.31 30.03
N GLU A 644 4.61 37.62 31.17
CA GLU A 644 5.44 38.08 32.30
C GLU A 644 6.95 37.76 32.24
N GLN A 645 7.48 37.12 31.19
CA GLN A 645 8.94 36.88 31.07
C GLN A 645 9.68 37.84 30.12
N LEU A 646 9.03 38.93 29.69
CA LEU A 646 9.60 39.95 28.79
C LEU A 646 9.97 41.24 29.53
N MET A 647 10.88 41.20 30.51
CA MET A 647 11.58 42.41 30.98
C MET A 647 13.00 42.10 31.49
N ASN A 648 13.99 42.14 30.59
CA ASN A 648 15.23 42.88 30.89
C ASN A 648 15.75 43.52 29.59
N PRO A 649 15.80 44.87 29.49
CA PRO A 649 15.86 45.57 28.21
C PRO A 649 17.29 46.01 27.82
N GLY A 650 17.65 45.75 26.56
CA GLY A 650 18.77 46.36 25.84
C GLY A 650 19.09 45.51 24.60
N ASN A 651 18.76 45.84 23.36
CA ASN A 651 18.56 47.13 22.72
C ASN A 651 17.35 47.09 21.80
N VAL A 652 16.43 48.03 22.01
CA VAL A 652 15.35 48.33 21.07
C VAL A 652 15.87 49.32 20.03
N VAL A 653 15.72 49.01 18.74
CA VAL A 653 15.42 50.04 17.75
C VAL A 653 14.02 49.79 17.18
N LYS A 654 13.22 50.83 17.30
CA LYS A 654 11.76 50.91 17.13
C LYS A 654 11.33 50.96 15.65
N ARG A 655 10.22 50.26 15.41
CA ARG A 655 8.98 50.65 14.70
C ARG A 655 8.98 51.18 13.26
N LYS A 656 7.92 50.71 12.58
CA LYS A 656 6.97 51.35 11.63
C LYS A 656 7.26 51.18 10.13
N LEU A 657 6.28 50.60 9.44
CA LEU A 657 5.52 51.20 8.31
C LEU A 657 4.25 50.33 8.11
N ARG A 658 3.06 50.82 8.50
CA ARG A 658 2.05 51.53 7.68
C ARG A 658 1.52 50.68 6.53
N GLY A 659 0.23 50.33 6.61
CA GLY A 659 -0.51 49.77 5.48
C GLY A 659 -0.72 50.79 4.37
N ASN A 660 -0.72 50.30 3.14
CA ASN A 660 -1.63 50.76 2.09
C ASN A 660 -1.83 49.64 1.06
N SER A 661 -3.04 49.68 0.50
CA SER A 661 -3.69 48.89 -0.54
C SER A 661 -2.82 48.31 -1.67
N GLY A 662 -3.22 47.09 -2.07
CA GLY A 662 -3.31 46.55 -3.43
C GLY A 662 -2.26 46.96 -4.47
N GLU A 663 -1.43 46.00 -4.86
CA GLU A 663 -0.87 45.87 -6.21
C GLU A 663 -0.35 44.43 -6.39
N GLU A 664 -0.84 43.73 -7.43
CA GLU A 664 -0.16 42.59 -8.03
C GLU A 664 1.23 43.05 -8.49
N PHE A 665 2.30 42.27 -8.27
CA PHE A 665 3.43 42.29 -9.21
C PHE A 665 4.26 41.00 -9.20
N HIS A 666 4.48 40.54 -10.43
CA HIS A 666 5.38 39.50 -10.90
C HIS A 666 6.83 39.61 -10.37
N GLY A 667 7.42 38.42 -10.13
CA GLY A 667 8.72 37.99 -10.64
C GLY A 667 9.98 38.79 -10.28
N LYS A 668 10.91 38.14 -9.57
CA LYS A 668 12.34 38.28 -9.84
C LYS A 668 13.12 37.02 -9.49
N TYR A 669 13.42 36.26 -10.53
CA TYR A 669 14.57 35.37 -10.59
C TYR A 669 15.83 36.14 -10.19
N ILE A 670 16.48 35.71 -9.11
CA ILE A 670 17.89 36.04 -8.90
C ILE A 670 18.70 34.93 -9.55
N LYS A 671 19.14 35.22 -10.78
CA LYS A 671 20.19 34.48 -11.49
C LYS A 671 21.52 34.84 -10.80
N LEU A 672 22.04 33.96 -9.95
CA LEU A 672 23.45 34.02 -9.54
C LEU A 672 24.27 33.06 -10.42
N THR A 673 24.93 33.69 -11.38
CA THR A 673 26.21 33.34 -12.01
C THR A 673 26.76 31.92 -11.84
N SER A 674 26.80 31.21 -12.96
CA SER A 674 27.71 30.09 -13.24
C SER A 674 29.17 30.47 -12.98
N GLY A 675 29.92 29.57 -12.33
CA GLY A 675 31.38 29.58 -12.40
C GLY A 675 32.11 29.36 -11.09
N ARG A 676 32.06 28.14 -10.56
CA ARG A 676 33.22 27.42 -10.02
C ARG A 676 32.79 25.98 -9.76
N GLY A 677 33.32 25.05 -10.55
CA GLY A 677 33.24 23.64 -10.22
C GLY A 677 33.83 23.45 -8.83
N PHE A 678 33.06 22.89 -7.91
CA PHE A 678 33.63 22.30 -6.72
C PHE A 678 34.06 20.89 -7.11
N GLU A 679 35.37 20.72 -7.20
CA GLU A 679 36.04 19.44 -7.26
C GLU A 679 35.49 18.55 -6.13
N ILE A 680 34.87 17.44 -6.50
CA ILE A 680 34.75 16.28 -5.62
C ILE A 680 36.17 15.72 -5.47
N ALA A 681 36.94 16.30 -4.56
CA ALA A 681 38.27 15.83 -4.23
C ALA A 681 38.47 15.90 -2.72
N SER A 682 38.22 14.79 -2.01
CA SER A 682 39.23 14.15 -1.13
C SER A 682 38.61 13.07 -0.23
N GLY A 683 38.94 11.81 -0.52
CA GLY A 683 39.02 10.67 0.40
C GLY A 683 37.79 10.33 1.26
N LEU A 684 37.01 9.32 0.84
CA LEU A 684 36.15 8.56 1.76
C LEU A 684 37.01 8.05 2.93
N ILE A 685 36.82 8.62 4.12
CA ILE A 685 37.53 8.17 5.34
C ILE A 685 36.83 6.89 5.81
N PRO A 686 37.54 5.77 5.96
CA PRO A 686 36.93 4.56 6.52
C PRO A 686 36.50 4.82 7.95
N PHE A 687 35.27 4.41 8.28
CA PHE A 687 34.76 4.50 9.64
C PHE A 687 33.85 3.32 9.96
N ILE A 688 33.64 3.12 11.25
CA ILE A 688 32.69 2.19 11.83
C ILE A 688 31.69 3.02 12.63
N ALA A 689 30.41 2.80 12.42
CA ALA A 689 29.36 3.35 13.26
C ALA A 689 28.57 2.23 13.96
N LEU A 690 28.35 2.41 15.26
CA LEU A 690 27.65 1.48 16.15
C LEU A 690 26.46 2.19 16.78
N ASN A 691 25.29 1.57 16.68
CA ASN A 691 24.05 2.03 17.28
C ASN A 691 23.40 0.90 18.10
N ARG A 692 22.28 1.19 18.77
CA ARG A 692 21.51 0.24 19.58
C ARG A 692 21.15 -1.04 18.80
N GLY A 693 21.02 -2.16 19.53
CA GLY A 693 20.56 -3.42 18.95
C GLY A 693 21.51 -4.03 17.93
N ASN A 694 22.81 -3.83 18.07
CA ASN A 694 23.84 -4.34 17.15
C ASN A 694 23.75 -3.78 15.71
N HIS A 695 23.05 -2.67 15.48
CA HIS A 695 23.07 -1.98 14.20
C HIS A 695 24.49 -1.47 13.89
N PHE A 696 25.07 -1.99 12.83
CA PHE A 696 26.46 -1.79 12.43
C PHE A 696 26.53 -1.22 11.01
N PHE A 697 27.22 -0.09 10.83
CA PHE A 697 27.43 0.53 9.52
C PHE A 697 28.94 0.72 9.23
N PRO A 698 29.54 -0.17 8.41
CA PRO A 698 30.94 -0.05 8.00
C PRO A 698 31.07 0.68 6.65
N MET A 699 32.12 1.50 6.50
CA MET A 699 32.49 2.10 5.21
C MET A 699 33.97 1.82 4.90
N ASN A 700 34.24 1.09 3.81
CA ASN A 700 35.57 0.79 3.22
C ASN A 700 36.69 0.30 4.17
N PHE A 701 36.56 -0.90 4.73
CA PHE A 701 37.71 -1.67 5.24
C PHE A 701 38.10 -2.76 4.23
N THR A 702 39.16 -2.52 3.45
CA THR A 702 39.82 -3.59 2.68
C THR A 702 40.60 -4.51 3.63
N LYS A 703 40.37 -5.82 3.53
CA LYS A 703 40.85 -6.93 4.40
C LYS A 703 42.34 -6.97 4.79
N SER A 704 43.22 -6.06 4.36
CA SER A 704 44.68 -6.22 4.49
C SER A 704 45.46 -5.10 5.19
N SER A 705 44.82 -4.17 5.91
CA SER A 705 45.58 -3.14 6.65
C SER A 705 45.11 -3.04 8.10
N MET A 706 45.99 -3.48 9.00
CA MET A 706 45.96 -3.38 10.46
C MET A 706 44.68 -3.83 11.17
N GLN A 707 44.69 -5.04 11.75
CA GLN A 707 43.85 -5.31 12.93
C GLN A 707 44.43 -4.54 14.12
N PRO A 708 43.73 -3.55 14.69
CA PRO A 708 44.10 -3.00 15.99
C PRO A 708 44.04 -4.15 17.00
N LYS A 709 45.00 -4.24 17.92
CA LYS A 709 45.08 -5.34 18.92
C LYS A 709 43.89 -5.44 19.89
N ASN A 710 42.87 -4.57 19.78
CA ASN A 710 41.74 -4.41 20.71
C ASN A 710 40.36 -4.49 20.00
N THR A 711 40.19 -5.30 18.94
CA THR A 711 38.91 -5.35 18.21
C THR A 711 37.87 -6.22 18.93
N VAL A 712 36.78 -5.61 19.38
CA VAL A 712 35.52 -6.32 19.70
C VAL A 712 34.95 -6.87 18.40
N GLN A 713 34.62 -8.16 18.39
CA GLN A 713 33.86 -8.74 17.29
C GLN A 713 32.40 -8.35 17.50
N VAL A 714 31.90 -7.46 16.64
CA VAL A 714 30.47 -7.20 16.43
C VAL A 714 30.16 -7.88 15.11
N GLY A 715 29.52 -9.04 15.14
CA GLY A 715 29.54 -9.93 13.99
C GLY A 715 28.83 -9.35 12.75
N VAL A 716 29.47 -9.47 11.56
CA VAL A 716 28.96 -10.01 10.27
C VAL A 716 30.14 -10.08 9.26
N GLU A 717 30.11 -11.07 8.35
CA GLU A 717 31.05 -11.32 7.24
C GLU A 717 31.01 -10.29 6.09
N PRO A 718 32.10 -10.12 5.30
CA PRO A 718 32.20 -9.17 4.20
C PRO A 718 31.72 -9.73 2.83
N LEU A 719 31.07 -8.85 2.04
CA LEU A 719 30.74 -9.01 0.62
C LEU A 719 31.90 -9.60 -0.20
N GLN A 720 31.67 -10.73 -0.89
CA GLN A 720 32.53 -11.26 -1.94
C GLN A 720 31.82 -11.22 -3.30
N GLN A 721 32.52 -10.66 -4.30
CA GLN A 721 32.23 -10.83 -5.73
C GLN A 721 32.71 -12.20 -6.24
N PRO A 722 32.18 -12.69 -7.38
CA PRO A 722 32.37 -14.06 -7.83
C PRO A 722 33.75 -14.27 -8.45
N SER A 723 34.45 -15.33 -8.03
CA SER A 723 35.63 -15.83 -8.70
C SER A 723 35.35 -17.22 -9.30
N PHE A 724 35.72 -17.34 -10.57
CA PHE A 724 35.60 -18.55 -11.38
C PHE A 724 36.45 -19.72 -10.85
N LEU A 725 35.90 -20.91 -11.08
CA LEU A 725 36.42 -22.27 -10.92
C LEU A 725 37.95 -22.46 -10.91
N HIS A 726 38.43 -23.27 -9.95
CA HIS A 726 39.40 -24.32 -10.26
C HIS A 726 39.09 -25.62 -9.50
N SER A 727 39.04 -26.68 -10.29
CA SER A 727 38.78 -28.07 -9.95
C SER A 727 39.94 -28.73 -9.19
N LYS A 728 39.60 -29.70 -8.32
CA LYS A 728 40.33 -30.97 -8.13
C LYS A 728 39.48 -31.96 -7.33
N ALA A 729 39.01 -33.01 -8.01
CA ALA A 729 38.66 -34.30 -7.39
C ALA A 729 39.96 -35.07 -7.04
N PRO A 730 39.95 -36.07 -6.13
CA PRO A 730 39.58 -37.45 -6.53
C PRO A 730 38.89 -38.27 -5.40
N SER A 731 37.86 -39.07 -5.68
CA SER A 731 37.86 -40.54 -5.96
C SER A 731 37.58 -41.46 -4.75
N VAL A 732 36.47 -42.22 -4.88
CA VAL A 732 36.32 -43.68 -4.66
C VAL A 732 36.81 -44.29 -3.33
N MET A 733 35.90 -44.89 -2.53
CA MET A 733 35.80 -46.36 -2.37
C MET A 733 34.57 -46.80 -1.56
N LYS A 734 33.98 -47.93 -1.99
CA LYS A 734 32.89 -48.67 -1.38
C LYS A 734 33.33 -49.38 -0.09
N SER A 735 32.39 -49.63 0.83
CA SER A 735 32.17 -50.98 1.36
C SER A 735 30.77 -51.15 1.97
N HIS A 736 30.19 -52.30 1.64
CA HIS A 736 28.95 -52.88 2.14
C HIS A 736 29.01 -53.26 3.63
N VAL A 737 27.83 -53.44 4.24
CA VAL A 737 27.31 -54.65 4.94
C VAL A 737 26.23 -54.14 5.91
N GLN A 738 25.04 -54.70 6.12
CA GLN A 738 24.18 -55.73 5.55
C GLN A 738 23.03 -55.87 6.58
N GLY A 739 21.79 -56.11 6.12
CA GLY A 739 20.93 -57.09 6.82
C GLY A 739 19.71 -56.61 7.62
N SER A 740 18.55 -56.97 7.05
CA SER A 740 17.23 -57.35 7.60
C SER A 740 16.36 -56.27 8.26
N GLU A 741 15.17 -55.94 7.71
CA GLU A 741 13.92 -56.76 7.66
C GLU A 741 13.45 -57.14 9.08
N LEU A 742 12.20 -56.98 9.50
CA LEU A 742 10.95 -57.29 8.80
C LEU A 742 9.74 -56.71 9.58
N GLU A 743 8.77 -56.18 8.82
CA GLU A 743 7.31 -56.17 8.95
C GLU A 743 6.52 -56.13 10.29
N ASN A 744 5.34 -55.49 10.14
CA ASN A 744 3.97 -55.96 10.48
C ASN A 744 3.14 -55.15 11.52
N ARG A 745 2.23 -54.33 10.96
CA ARG A 745 0.76 -54.49 10.95
C ARG A 745 -0.05 -54.56 12.27
N ILE A 746 -1.15 -53.78 12.26
CA ILE A 746 -2.54 -54.06 12.72
C ILE A 746 -3.01 -53.50 14.09
N LEU A 747 -3.87 -52.48 13.98
CA LEU A 747 -5.24 -52.28 14.50
C LEU A 747 -5.63 -52.52 15.99
N THR A 748 -6.34 -51.49 16.48
CA THR A 748 -7.66 -51.49 17.19
C THR A 748 -7.81 -51.64 18.71
N VAL A 749 -8.56 -50.65 19.22
CA VAL A 749 -9.63 -50.66 20.25
C VAL A 749 -9.21 -50.66 21.72
N GLY A 750 -9.74 -49.68 22.46
CA GLY A 750 -9.42 -49.42 23.86
C GLY A 750 -10.39 -50.00 24.88
N ASN A 751 -10.13 -49.69 26.15
CA ASN A 751 -11.11 -49.42 27.19
C ASN A 751 -10.44 -48.93 28.48
N LYS A 752 -11.21 -48.16 29.25
CA LYS A 752 -10.91 -47.62 30.60
C LYS A 752 -10.76 -48.73 31.66
N ALA A 753 -9.86 -48.54 32.63
CA ALA A 753 -10.11 -48.58 34.09
C ALA A 753 -8.78 -48.57 34.89
N ASP A 754 -8.80 -47.86 36.02
CA ASP A 754 -7.71 -47.52 36.94
C ASP A 754 -7.09 -48.71 37.73
N LYS A 755 -5.79 -48.65 38.05
CA LYS A 755 -5.24 -48.29 39.40
C LYS A 755 -3.73 -48.62 39.58
N ASN A 756 -3.07 -47.73 40.37
CA ASN A 756 -1.77 -47.82 41.08
C ASN A 756 -0.51 -47.66 40.20
N ASP A 757 0.56 -46.94 40.55
CA ASP A 757 0.97 -46.16 41.74
C ASP A 757 2.20 -45.30 41.35
N CYS A 758 2.48 -44.27 42.17
CA CYS A 758 3.81 -43.72 42.50
C CYS A 758 4.20 -42.29 42.04
N SER A 759 4.47 -41.49 43.09
CA SER A 759 5.30 -40.30 43.24
C SER A 759 4.90 -38.99 42.55
N SER A 760 4.20 -38.18 43.35
CA SER A 760 4.18 -36.72 43.43
C SER A 760 5.53 -36.03 43.19
N VAL A 761 5.54 -35.04 42.28
CA VAL A 761 6.62 -34.06 42.14
C VAL A 761 6.38 -32.91 43.12
N GLN A 762 7.16 -32.89 44.20
CA GLN A 762 7.16 -31.82 45.21
C GLN A 762 7.91 -30.59 44.71
N GLN A 763 7.38 -29.42 45.09
CA GLN A 763 8.10 -28.16 45.22
C GLN A 763 9.43 -28.37 45.95
N ILE A 764 10.51 -27.82 45.42
CA ILE A 764 11.72 -27.52 46.19
C ILE A 764 11.85 -26.00 46.22
N HIS A 765 11.39 -25.41 47.34
CA HIS A 765 12.06 -24.26 47.91
C HIS A 765 13.31 -24.79 48.61
N ALA A 766 14.48 -24.31 48.20
CA ALA A 766 15.69 -24.38 48.98
C ALA A 766 16.40 -23.02 48.83
N GLU A 767 16.41 -22.26 49.93
CA GLU A 767 17.35 -21.18 50.18
C GLU A 767 18.78 -21.71 49.99
N CYS A 768 19.57 -21.03 49.18
CA CYS A 768 21.02 -21.07 49.33
C CYS A 768 21.60 -19.74 48.88
N SER A 769 21.86 -18.92 49.89
CA SER A 769 22.92 -17.92 49.94
C SER A 769 24.17 -18.38 49.18
N HIS A 770 24.40 -17.83 48.00
CA HIS A 770 25.70 -17.41 47.46
C HIS A 770 25.38 -16.64 46.17
N LEU A 771 25.41 -15.30 46.24
CA LEU A 771 25.54 -14.48 45.04
C LEU A 771 26.72 -15.06 44.23
N PRO A 772 26.55 -15.38 42.93
CA PRO A 772 27.72 -15.63 42.10
C PRO A 772 28.54 -14.35 42.18
N VAL A 773 29.78 -14.45 42.63
CA VAL A 773 30.73 -13.34 42.58
C VAL A 773 30.73 -12.88 41.12
N ALA A 774 30.21 -11.67 40.87
CA ALA A 774 30.20 -11.09 39.53
C ALA A 774 31.65 -11.09 39.03
N GLU A 775 31.93 -11.89 38.00
CA GLU A 775 33.28 -12.00 37.43
C GLU A 775 33.66 -10.69 36.72
N LEU A 776 32.66 -9.89 36.33
CA LEU A 776 32.79 -8.60 35.68
C LEU A 776 32.30 -7.46 36.58
N ALA A 777 33.15 -6.46 36.76
CA ALA A 777 32.79 -5.18 37.38
C ALA A 777 32.61 -4.10 36.29
N LEU A 778 31.72 -3.16 36.57
CA LEU A 778 31.56 -1.93 35.81
C LEU A 778 32.05 -0.77 36.67
N CYS A 779 32.76 0.18 36.08
CA CYS A 779 33.08 1.44 36.74
C CYS A 779 32.83 2.63 35.82
N VAL A 780 32.34 3.73 36.37
CA VAL A 780 32.13 4.96 35.60
C VAL A 780 33.48 5.50 35.16
N ARG A 781 33.76 5.45 33.86
CA ARG A 781 34.94 6.06 33.23
C ARG A 781 34.81 7.58 33.23
N TRP A 782 33.66 8.05 32.74
CA TRP A 782 33.29 9.45 32.70
C TRP A 782 31.77 9.57 32.63
N LYS A 783 31.28 10.76 32.98
CA LYS A 783 29.90 11.18 32.71
C LYS A 783 29.92 12.57 32.07
N SER A 784 29.08 12.78 31.07
CA SER A 784 28.92 14.08 30.40
C SER A 784 27.53 14.63 30.71
N ASN A 785 27.44 15.91 31.05
CA ASN A 785 26.17 16.56 31.36
C ASN A 785 25.46 16.96 30.06
N ALA A 786 24.30 16.35 29.81
CA ALA A 786 23.42 16.62 28.69
C ALA A 786 22.26 17.56 29.07
N ARG A 787 22.35 18.17 30.25
CA ARG A 787 21.52 19.23 30.86
C ARG A 787 20.09 18.83 31.24
N LYS A 788 19.47 17.91 30.51
CA LYS A 788 18.13 17.40 30.82
C LYS A 788 17.92 16.06 30.13
N CYS A 789 17.53 15.04 30.90
CA CYS A 789 17.09 13.69 30.49
C CYS A 789 17.64 13.14 29.15
N VAL A 790 18.38 12.02 29.19
CA VAL A 790 18.92 11.38 27.99
C VAL A 790 18.19 10.07 27.67
N ASP A 791 17.15 10.16 26.85
CA ASP A 791 16.41 8.99 26.35
C ASP A 791 16.93 8.49 25.00
N ALA A 792 17.58 9.35 24.20
CA ALA A 792 18.18 8.97 22.94
C ALA A 792 19.36 7.99 23.16
N SER A 793 19.34 6.85 22.46
CA SER A 793 20.48 5.91 22.51
C SER A 793 21.73 6.52 21.82
N PRO A 794 22.94 6.36 22.39
CA PRO A 794 24.16 6.92 21.82
C PRO A 794 24.55 6.30 20.47
N LEU A 795 25.14 7.10 19.57
CA LEU A 795 25.82 6.64 18.36
C LEU A 795 27.34 6.72 18.56
N ILE A 796 28.07 5.63 18.37
CA ILE A 796 29.55 5.63 18.44
C ILE A 796 30.12 5.58 17.02
N ILE A 797 30.98 6.53 16.66
CA ILE A 797 31.72 6.55 15.38
C ILE A 797 33.22 6.43 15.63
N ILE A 798 33.86 5.44 15.00
CA ILE A 798 35.29 5.19 15.02
C ILE A 798 35.87 5.44 13.62
N ARG A 799 36.85 6.33 13.49
CA ARG A 799 37.50 6.66 12.20
C ARG A 799 38.85 5.94 12.09
N ALA A 800 39.20 5.45 10.90
CA ALA A 800 40.41 4.64 10.68
C ALA A 800 41.74 5.41 10.73
N LYS A 801 41.75 6.75 10.73
CA LYS A 801 43.00 7.52 10.88
C LYS A 801 43.54 7.38 12.30
N GLU A 802 44.75 6.85 12.44
CA GLU A 802 45.47 6.42 13.67
C GLU A 802 45.68 7.47 14.79
N LYS A 803 44.97 8.61 14.79
CA LYS A 803 45.10 9.65 15.83
C LYS A 803 43.79 10.31 16.28
N ILE A 804 42.62 9.87 15.80
CA ILE A 804 41.34 10.47 16.22
C ILE A 804 40.59 9.49 17.11
N SER A 805 40.40 9.87 18.37
CA SER A 805 39.55 9.17 19.35
C SER A 805 38.14 8.97 18.81
N ALA A 806 37.55 7.81 19.12
CA ALA A 806 36.15 7.54 18.79
C ALA A 806 35.23 8.61 19.39
N CYS A 807 34.10 8.86 18.74
CA CYS A 807 33.20 9.93 19.10
C CYS A 807 31.79 9.38 19.36
N VAL A 808 31.21 9.79 20.48
CA VAL A 808 29.83 9.52 20.85
C VAL A 808 28.96 10.69 20.40
N TYR A 809 27.84 10.43 19.74
CA TYR A 809 26.85 11.43 19.37
C TYR A 809 25.53 11.11 20.07
N VAL A 810 24.96 12.08 20.78
CA VAL A 810 23.76 11.85 21.59
C VAL A 810 22.97 13.16 21.76
N GLY A 811 21.65 13.05 21.68
CA GLY A 811 20.70 14.14 21.90
C GLY A 811 20.05 14.06 23.29
N SER A 812 19.45 15.16 23.74
CA SER A 812 18.82 15.24 25.05
C SER A 812 17.52 16.06 25.06
N HIS A 813 16.78 16.00 26.17
CA HIS A 813 15.57 16.78 26.37
C HIS A 813 15.85 18.28 26.60
N SER A 814 17.12 18.69 26.69
CA SER A 814 17.50 20.11 26.75
C SER A 814 17.73 20.71 25.37
N HIS A 815 17.34 19.99 24.32
CA HIS A 815 17.55 20.35 22.92
C HIS A 815 19.04 20.32 22.53
N ALA A 816 19.91 19.73 23.37
CA ALA A 816 21.34 19.68 23.12
C ALA A 816 21.70 18.42 22.35
N MET A 817 22.34 18.60 21.19
CA MET A 817 23.03 17.56 20.46
C MET A 817 24.53 17.66 20.76
N GLN A 818 25.11 16.62 21.35
CA GLN A 818 26.51 16.61 21.77
C GLN A 818 27.33 15.60 20.95
N ALA A 819 28.56 16.00 20.63
CA ALA A 819 29.63 15.09 20.24
C ALA A 819 30.64 14.99 21.38
N ILE A 820 30.86 13.79 21.91
CA ILE A 820 31.67 13.54 23.10
C ILE A 820 32.81 12.59 22.72
N ASP A 821 34.01 12.86 23.23
CA ASP A 821 35.14 11.95 23.11
C ASP A 821 34.89 10.65 23.90
N LEU A 822 34.95 9.50 23.23
CA LEU A 822 34.66 8.21 23.87
C LEU A 822 35.66 7.86 24.98
N ASP A 823 36.93 8.26 24.85
CA ASP A 823 37.98 7.88 25.79
C ASP A 823 38.08 8.86 26.95
N LEU A 824 37.96 10.16 26.67
CA LEU A 824 38.16 11.25 27.63
C LEU A 824 36.86 11.80 28.23
N GLY A 825 35.70 11.59 27.60
CA GLY A 825 34.42 12.16 28.02
C GLY A 825 34.28 13.67 27.76
N GLY A 826 35.25 14.29 27.08
CA GLY A 826 35.21 15.70 26.74
C GLY A 826 34.24 16.01 25.61
N ILE A 827 33.40 17.03 25.77
CA ILE A 827 32.51 17.53 24.71
C ILE A 827 33.38 18.16 23.62
N LYS A 828 33.38 17.57 22.42
CA LYS A 828 34.04 18.09 21.22
C LYS A 828 33.28 19.27 20.64
N TRP A 829 31.95 19.14 20.58
CA TRP A 829 31.04 20.22 20.24
C TRP A 829 29.65 19.93 20.81
N GLU A 830 28.87 20.99 20.98
CA GLU A 830 27.46 20.93 21.37
C GLU A 830 26.67 21.92 20.51
N LYS A 831 25.51 21.49 20.02
CA LYS A 831 24.58 22.32 19.25
C LYS A 831 23.20 22.27 19.90
N THR A 832 22.61 23.44 20.15
CA THR A 832 21.21 23.53 20.58
C THR A 832 20.30 23.55 19.35
N LEU A 833 19.37 22.61 19.29
CA LEU A 833 18.34 22.50 18.25
C LEU A 833 17.00 23.09 18.75
N GLY A 834 15.94 23.00 17.94
CA GLY A 834 14.68 23.69 18.23
C GLY A 834 13.87 23.11 19.39
N ASP A 835 13.95 21.80 19.65
CA ASP A 835 13.20 21.12 20.72
C ASP A 835 13.97 19.88 21.25
N ARG A 836 13.36 19.10 22.16
CA ARG A 836 13.91 17.86 22.71
C ARG A 836 14.28 16.86 21.61
N ILE A 837 15.37 16.14 21.86
CA ILE A 837 15.94 15.17 20.92
C ILE A 837 15.91 13.80 21.58
N GLU A 838 15.01 12.95 21.11
CA GLU A 838 14.90 11.54 21.55
C GLU A 838 15.24 10.56 20.43
N SER A 839 15.30 11.03 19.18
CA SER A 839 15.87 10.30 18.06
C SER A 839 17.33 10.01 18.32
N SER A 840 17.74 8.75 18.21
CA SER A 840 19.17 8.43 18.13
C SER A 840 19.76 9.03 16.86
N ALA A 841 21.01 9.49 16.95
CA ALA A 841 21.73 10.01 15.80
C ALA A 841 22.06 8.90 14.80
N CYS A 842 22.13 9.26 13.52
CA CYS A 842 22.57 8.41 12.42
C CYS A 842 23.71 9.10 11.66
N VAL A 843 24.63 8.34 11.07
CA VAL A 843 25.72 8.91 10.28
C VAL A 843 25.48 8.69 8.79
N SER A 844 25.78 9.71 7.98
CA SER A 844 25.70 9.60 6.52
C SER A 844 26.72 8.61 5.94
N LYS A 845 26.46 8.15 4.71
CA LYS A 845 27.37 7.28 3.95
C LYS A 845 28.81 7.81 3.84
N CYS A 846 29.01 9.12 3.79
CA CYS A 846 30.34 9.72 3.72
C CYS A 846 31.03 9.93 5.09
N GLY A 847 30.32 9.75 6.21
CA GLY A 847 30.85 9.96 7.57
C GLY A 847 30.96 11.43 8.01
N ASN A 848 30.63 12.37 7.12
CA ASN A 848 30.76 13.80 7.38
C ASN A 848 29.50 14.43 7.98
N PHE A 849 28.36 13.74 7.92
CA PHE A 849 27.09 14.27 8.41
C PHE A 849 26.48 13.37 9.48
N ILE A 850 25.88 13.99 10.48
CA ILE A 850 25.05 13.39 11.51
C ILE A 850 23.61 13.80 11.27
N VAL A 851 22.72 12.84 11.10
CA VAL A 851 21.29 13.06 10.89
C VAL A 851 20.53 12.75 12.16
N VAL A 852 19.64 13.64 12.57
CA VAL A 852 18.86 13.49 13.80
C VAL A 852 17.46 14.11 13.65
N GLY A 853 16.43 13.39 14.11
CA GLY A 853 15.06 13.92 14.22
C GLY A 853 14.86 14.73 15.50
N CYS A 854 13.99 15.72 15.45
CA CYS A 854 13.71 16.63 16.56
C CYS A 854 12.19 16.81 16.76
N TYR A 855 11.78 17.12 17.99
CA TYR A 855 10.37 17.34 18.34
C TYR A 855 9.80 18.66 17.83
N ASP A 856 10.62 19.55 17.25
CA ASP A 856 10.15 20.73 16.52
C ASP A 856 9.60 20.39 15.11
N GLY A 857 9.59 19.10 14.74
CA GLY A 857 9.16 18.63 13.44
C GLY A 857 10.23 18.74 12.36
N LEU A 858 11.50 18.96 12.73
CA LEU A 858 12.61 19.06 11.79
C LEU A 858 13.53 17.82 11.85
N VAL A 859 14.09 17.49 10.69
CA VAL A 859 15.22 16.59 10.55
C VAL A 859 16.47 17.43 10.31
N TYR A 860 17.42 17.37 11.24
CA TYR A 860 18.67 18.11 11.18
C TYR A 860 19.77 17.25 10.58
N VAL A 861 20.49 17.81 9.61
CA VAL A 861 21.73 17.27 9.06
C VAL A 861 22.87 18.16 9.55
N LEU A 862 23.64 17.67 10.50
CA LEU A 862 24.73 18.39 11.17
C LEU A 862 26.07 17.91 10.62
N GLN A 863 27.04 18.80 10.51
CA GLN A 863 28.41 18.45 10.19
C GLN A 863 29.06 17.74 11.39
N SER A 864 29.67 16.58 11.16
CA SER A 864 30.17 15.73 12.25
C SER A 864 31.41 16.31 12.95
N SER A 865 32.12 17.27 12.34
CA SER A 865 33.32 17.89 12.91
C SER A 865 33.04 18.94 13.98
N ASP A 866 31.97 19.73 13.81
CA ASP A 866 31.71 20.95 14.58
C ASP A 866 30.23 21.15 14.97
N GLY A 867 29.32 20.32 14.45
CA GLY A 867 27.89 20.41 14.73
C GLY A 867 27.16 21.50 13.94
N GLU A 868 27.80 22.11 12.93
CA GLU A 868 27.13 23.11 12.12
C GLU A 868 26.01 22.52 11.27
N ILE A 869 24.91 23.26 11.13
CA ILE A 869 23.72 22.79 10.41
C ILE A 869 24.00 22.85 8.91
N HIS A 870 24.15 21.70 8.28
CA HIS A 870 24.33 21.58 6.83
C HIS A 870 22.99 21.71 6.09
N TRP A 871 21.94 21.08 6.62
CA TRP A 871 20.60 21.12 6.06
C TRP A 871 19.55 20.82 7.14
N THR A 872 18.36 21.37 6.96
CA THR A 872 17.17 21.05 7.76
C THR A 872 16.04 20.70 6.82
N PHE A 873 15.39 19.57 7.07
CA PHE A 873 14.18 19.16 6.37
C PHE A 873 12.97 19.30 7.31
N VAL A 874 11.88 19.85 6.79
CA VAL A 874 10.65 20.12 7.56
C VAL A 874 9.67 18.97 7.34
N THR A 875 9.25 18.32 8.42
CA THR A 875 8.12 17.38 8.44
C THR A 875 6.87 18.07 9.00
N GLU A 876 5.70 17.45 8.89
CA GLU A 876 4.43 18.08 9.29
C GLU A 876 4.13 17.93 10.80
N ASP A 877 4.92 17.13 11.52
CA ASP A 877 4.80 16.87 12.95
C ASP A 877 6.16 16.40 13.51
N THR A 878 6.25 16.22 14.83
CA THR A 878 7.43 15.82 15.60
C THR A 878 8.14 14.56 15.06
N VAL A 879 9.47 14.54 15.15
CA VAL A 879 10.31 13.45 14.64
C VAL A 879 11.04 12.75 15.78
N LYS A 880 10.41 11.72 16.34
CA LYS A 880 11.06 10.85 17.34
C LYS A 880 11.87 9.69 16.72
N SER A 881 11.43 9.18 15.58
CA SER A 881 12.05 8.03 14.92
C SER A 881 13.51 8.33 14.52
N SER A 882 14.43 7.46 14.91
CA SER A 882 15.81 7.50 14.42
C SER A 882 15.92 7.18 12.93
N ALA A 883 16.77 7.92 12.21
CA ALA A 883 17.01 7.72 10.78
C ALA A 883 17.87 6.47 10.48
N VAL A 884 17.68 5.89 9.30
CA VAL A 884 18.53 4.81 8.75
C VAL A 884 19.10 5.20 7.39
N VAL A 885 20.36 4.87 7.13
CA VAL A 885 21.05 5.18 5.87
C VAL A 885 21.16 3.95 4.99
N ASP A 886 20.83 4.11 3.72
CA ASP A 886 21.09 3.12 2.70
C ASP A 886 22.57 3.14 2.30
N PRO A 887 23.35 2.08 2.57
CA PRO A 887 24.76 2.05 2.18
C PRO A 887 24.96 2.08 0.66
N SER A 888 23.99 1.57 -0.11
CA SER A 888 24.08 1.48 -1.57
C SER A 888 23.86 2.84 -2.22
N SER A 889 22.75 3.51 -1.90
CA SER A 889 22.36 4.79 -2.51
C SER A 889 22.88 6.01 -1.74
N GLY A 890 23.04 5.91 -0.42
CA GLY A 890 23.33 7.04 0.46
C GLY A 890 22.10 7.81 0.93
N LEU A 891 20.89 7.38 0.53
CA LEU A 891 19.63 7.96 0.98
C LEU A 891 19.42 7.72 2.48
N VAL A 892 18.75 8.67 3.11
CA VAL A 892 18.36 8.62 4.52
C VAL A 892 16.86 8.41 4.62
N TYR A 893 16.43 7.38 5.35
CA TYR A 893 15.01 7.12 5.62
C TYR A 893 14.66 7.46 7.07
N ILE A 894 13.56 8.17 7.29
CA ILE A 894 13.13 8.60 8.62
C ILE A 894 11.60 8.72 8.71
N GLY A 895 11.01 8.28 9.83
CA GLY A 895 9.58 8.43 10.13
C GLY A 895 9.27 9.68 10.95
N SER A 896 8.06 10.21 10.80
CA SER A 896 7.52 11.32 11.60
C SER A 896 6.15 10.96 12.20
N HIS A 897 5.76 11.70 13.24
CA HIS A 897 4.44 11.58 13.86
C HIS A 897 3.30 12.06 12.95
N ASP A 898 3.64 12.74 11.84
CA ASP A 898 2.71 13.13 10.78
C ASP A 898 2.19 11.94 9.96
N GLN A 899 2.47 10.71 10.41
CA GLN A 899 2.09 9.45 9.79
C GLN A 899 2.85 9.13 8.50
N HIS A 900 3.98 9.81 8.23
CA HIS A 900 4.78 9.57 7.03
C HIS A 900 6.17 9.03 7.32
N VAL A 901 6.71 8.34 6.31
CA VAL A 901 8.15 8.08 6.15
C VAL A 901 8.68 8.85 4.96
N TYR A 902 9.87 9.40 5.14
CA TYR A 902 10.56 10.24 4.17
C TYR A 902 11.84 9.56 3.71
N ALA A 903 12.10 9.59 2.40
CA ALA A 903 13.45 9.40 1.86
C ALA A 903 14.08 10.73 1.51
N LEU A 904 15.24 10.99 2.08
CA LEU A 904 15.97 12.23 1.96
C LEU A 904 17.32 11.96 1.27
N ASP A 905 17.59 12.71 0.22
CA ASP A 905 18.94 12.88 -0.28
C ASP A 905 19.54 14.11 0.40
N ILE A 906 20.40 13.86 1.38
CA ILE A 906 21.03 14.93 2.17
C ILE A 906 22.13 15.67 1.42
N TYR A 907 22.65 15.10 0.33
CA TYR A 907 23.70 15.71 -0.48
C TYR A 907 23.09 16.71 -1.47
N GLU A 908 21.97 16.31 -2.08
CA GLU A 908 21.18 17.17 -2.98
C GLU A 908 20.17 18.04 -2.23
N LYS A 909 19.98 17.80 -0.92
CA LYS A 909 19.04 18.52 -0.03
C LYS A 909 17.59 18.46 -0.51
N VAL A 910 17.17 17.29 -0.97
CA VAL A 910 15.81 17.04 -1.49
C VAL A 910 15.17 15.85 -0.80
N CYS A 911 13.85 15.91 -0.66
CA CYS A 911 13.05 14.73 -0.35
C CYS A 911 12.74 14.00 -1.66
N ILE A 912 13.20 12.76 -1.77
CA ILE A 912 13.01 11.91 -2.95
C ILE A 912 11.57 11.41 -3.01
N TRP A 913 11.05 10.96 -1.88
CA TRP A 913 9.67 10.54 -1.73
C TRP A 913 9.19 10.69 -0.28
N LYS A 914 7.87 10.87 -0.14
CA LYS A 914 7.12 10.90 1.12
C LYS A 914 6.01 9.85 1.01
N LEU A 915 5.97 8.91 1.96
CA LEU A 915 4.98 7.84 2.00
C LEU A 915 4.09 7.99 3.24
N HIS A 916 2.77 8.08 3.05
CA HIS A 916 1.81 8.02 4.15
C HIS A 916 1.61 6.56 4.59
N CYS A 917 1.82 6.28 5.87
CA CYS A 917 1.82 4.91 6.40
C CYS A 917 0.43 4.38 6.78
N GLU A 918 -0.60 5.23 6.86
CA GLU A 918 -2.03 4.87 7.12
C GLU A 918 -2.31 4.23 8.49
N GLY A 919 -1.29 3.85 9.24
CA GLY A 919 -1.36 3.29 10.59
C GLY A 919 -1.02 4.29 11.69
N GLY A 920 -1.27 5.58 11.54
CA GLY A 920 -0.92 6.58 12.56
C GLY A 920 0.58 6.93 12.61
N ALA A 921 0.99 7.59 13.69
CA ALA A 921 2.34 8.14 13.86
C ALA A 921 3.45 7.09 13.66
N VAL A 922 4.51 7.46 12.93
CA VAL A 922 5.70 6.62 12.74
C VAL A 922 6.71 6.94 13.84
N PHE A 923 6.43 6.39 15.03
CA PHE A 923 7.27 6.52 16.22
C PHE A 923 8.52 5.63 16.14
N SER A 924 8.36 4.42 15.62
CA SER A 924 9.40 3.40 15.54
C SER A 924 10.41 3.68 14.42
N SER A 925 11.69 3.41 14.66
CA SER A 925 12.74 3.63 13.67
C SER A 925 12.61 2.66 12.49
N PRO A 926 12.68 3.12 11.23
CA PRO A 926 12.72 2.24 10.07
C PRO A 926 13.94 1.31 10.07
N CYS A 927 13.78 0.11 9.51
CA CYS A 927 14.85 -0.88 9.38
C CYS A 927 15.07 -1.27 7.92
N LEU A 928 16.30 -1.09 7.43
CA LEU A 928 16.64 -1.43 6.05
C LEU A 928 17.20 -2.86 5.98
N SER A 929 16.61 -3.67 5.10
CA SER A 929 17.11 -4.95 4.66
C SER A 929 17.87 -4.79 3.35
N SER A 930 19.07 -5.36 3.25
CA SER A 930 19.85 -5.37 1.99
C SER A 930 19.37 -6.44 1.01
N PHE A 931 18.89 -7.58 1.53
CA PHE A 931 18.41 -8.68 0.70
C PHE A 931 17.22 -9.40 1.37
N PRO A 932 16.00 -9.33 0.79
CA PRO A 932 15.61 -8.41 -0.29
C PRO A 932 15.72 -6.95 0.15
N HIS A 933 15.87 -6.04 -0.83
CA HIS A 933 16.07 -4.60 -0.58
C HIS A 933 14.75 -3.93 -0.16
N HIS A 934 14.40 -4.07 1.12
CA HIS A 934 13.15 -3.61 1.74
C HIS A 934 13.42 -2.66 2.89
N LEU A 935 12.57 -1.65 3.06
CA LEU A 935 12.54 -0.77 4.23
C LEU A 935 11.33 -1.15 5.09
N TYR A 936 11.58 -1.65 6.29
CA TYR A 936 10.54 -1.99 7.25
C TYR A 936 10.17 -0.80 8.12
N VAL A 937 8.87 -0.55 8.27
CA VAL A 937 8.33 0.59 9.02
C VAL A 937 7.24 0.08 9.96
N ALA A 938 7.27 0.50 11.21
CA ALA A 938 6.24 0.17 12.20
C ALA A 938 5.56 1.44 12.73
N THR A 939 4.26 1.34 12.99
CA THR A 939 3.41 2.51 13.32
C THR A 939 2.64 2.33 14.64
N LEU A 940 2.23 3.44 15.27
CA LEU A 940 1.47 3.40 16.52
C LEU A 940 0.02 2.91 16.38
N GLY A 941 -0.54 2.89 15.18
CA GLY A 941 -1.81 2.24 14.86
C GLY A 941 -1.69 0.73 14.64
N GLY A 942 -0.48 0.18 14.81
CA GLY A 942 -0.25 -1.27 14.78
C GLY A 942 0.00 -1.86 13.41
N LEU A 943 0.49 -1.06 12.47
CA LEU A 943 0.85 -1.51 11.13
C LEU A 943 2.36 -1.77 11.03
N LEU A 944 2.74 -2.96 10.59
CA LEU A 944 4.09 -3.28 10.10
C LEU A 944 4.07 -3.28 8.58
N LEU A 945 4.93 -2.47 7.97
CA LEU A 945 5.02 -2.22 6.54
C LEU A 945 6.37 -2.70 6.00
N ALA A 946 6.36 -3.29 4.82
CA ALA A 946 7.55 -3.32 3.95
C ALA A 946 7.38 -2.29 2.84
N VAL A 947 8.39 -1.46 2.64
CA VAL A 947 8.41 -0.36 1.68
C VAL A 947 9.57 -0.57 0.73
N ASN A 948 9.38 -0.30 -0.55
CA ASN A 948 10.47 -0.27 -1.51
C ASN A 948 11.33 0.99 -1.25
N PRO A 949 12.61 0.84 -0.83
CA PRO A 949 13.43 2.00 -0.44
C PRO A 949 13.66 2.99 -1.59
N VAL A 950 13.70 2.49 -2.84
CA VAL A 950 13.95 3.32 -4.02
C VAL A 950 12.70 4.10 -4.43
N MET A 951 11.53 3.45 -4.39
CA MET A 951 10.29 4.02 -4.93
C MET A 951 9.38 4.66 -3.88
N GLY A 952 9.57 4.37 -2.60
CA GLY A 952 8.66 4.80 -1.53
C GLY A 952 7.28 4.16 -1.61
N SER A 953 7.13 3.03 -2.30
CA SER A 953 5.85 2.31 -2.44
C SER A 953 5.75 1.16 -1.44
N LYS A 954 4.55 0.94 -0.90
CA LYS A 954 4.26 -0.21 -0.02
C LYS A 954 4.39 -1.52 -0.81
N ILE A 955 5.17 -2.46 -0.29
CA ILE A 955 5.35 -3.83 -0.81
C ILE A 955 4.29 -4.73 -0.19
N TRP A 956 4.18 -4.71 1.13
CA TRP A 956 3.15 -5.39 1.90
C TRP A 956 2.93 -4.66 3.23
N GLU A 957 1.79 -4.93 3.85
CA GLU A 957 1.46 -4.44 5.19
C GLU A 957 0.80 -5.53 6.02
N SER A 958 1.06 -5.54 7.32
CA SER A 958 0.43 -6.45 8.28
C SER A 958 -0.10 -5.63 9.44
N SER A 959 -1.42 -5.71 9.67
CA SER A 959 -2.06 -5.04 10.80
C SER A 959 -2.10 -5.97 12.00
N LEU A 960 -1.43 -5.56 13.07
CA LEU A 960 -1.45 -6.19 14.38
C LEU A 960 -2.54 -5.59 15.29
N GLY A 961 -3.15 -4.47 14.88
CA GLY A 961 -4.27 -3.81 15.60
C GLY A 961 -3.91 -3.22 16.96
N LYS A 962 -2.62 -3.23 17.33
CA LYS A 962 -2.07 -2.73 18.59
C LYS A 962 -0.76 -2.00 18.31
N PRO A 963 -0.45 -0.91 19.04
CA PRO A 963 0.70 -0.07 18.72
C PRO A 963 2.03 -0.82 18.66
N LEU A 964 2.91 -0.38 17.77
CA LEU A 964 4.28 -0.90 17.62
C LEU A 964 5.28 0.20 18.01
N PHE A 965 5.67 0.23 19.29
CA PHE A 965 6.75 1.10 19.80
C PHE A 965 8.14 0.52 19.55
N SER A 966 8.21 -0.81 19.44
CA SER A 966 9.42 -1.54 19.11
C SER A 966 9.80 -1.27 17.65
N SER A 967 11.07 -0.91 17.40
CA SER A 967 11.54 -0.76 16.02
C SER A 967 11.75 -2.15 15.39
N PRO A 968 11.30 -2.38 14.14
CA PRO A 968 11.55 -3.66 13.48
C PRO A 968 13.05 -3.91 13.34
N HIS A 969 13.46 -5.16 13.39
CA HIS A 969 14.83 -5.59 13.07
C HIS A 969 14.78 -6.83 12.18
N CYS A 970 15.53 -6.84 11.09
CA CYS A 970 15.58 -7.97 10.16
C CYS A 970 16.95 -8.64 10.10
N ASN A 971 16.98 -9.88 9.65
CA ASN A 971 18.15 -10.58 9.13
C ASN A 971 17.92 -10.96 7.65
N GLU A 972 18.62 -11.96 7.12
CA GLU A 972 18.47 -12.39 5.72
C GLU A 972 17.15 -13.13 5.42
N ASN A 973 16.49 -13.65 6.45
CA ASN A 973 15.34 -14.54 6.32
C ASN A 973 14.05 -13.93 6.88
N TYR A 974 14.16 -13.14 7.95
CA TYR A 974 13.00 -12.71 8.73
C TYR A 974 13.13 -11.28 9.23
N VAL A 975 11.97 -10.67 9.49
CA VAL A 975 11.81 -9.40 10.22
C VAL A 975 11.04 -9.64 11.50
N CYS A 976 11.56 -9.13 12.62
CA CYS A 976 10.95 -9.26 13.93
C CYS A 976 10.55 -7.88 14.47
N VAL A 977 9.43 -7.81 15.19
CA VAL A 977 8.95 -6.58 15.84
C VAL A 977 8.18 -6.90 17.12
N GLY A 978 8.41 -6.11 18.17
CA GLY A 978 7.66 -6.18 19.43
C GLY A 978 6.36 -5.36 19.39
N CYS A 979 5.36 -5.81 20.12
CA CYS A 979 4.05 -5.15 20.17
C CYS A 979 3.61 -4.88 21.62
N VAL A 980 2.80 -3.84 21.79
CA VAL A 980 2.24 -3.46 23.11
C VAL A 980 1.31 -4.54 23.69
N ASP A 981 0.79 -5.44 22.85
CA ASP A 981 -0.02 -6.58 23.27
C ASP A 981 0.78 -7.66 24.02
N GLY A 982 2.10 -7.47 24.18
CA GLY A 982 3.01 -8.37 24.87
C GLY A 982 3.60 -9.46 23.99
N ASN A 983 3.39 -9.41 22.68
CA ASN A 983 3.95 -10.37 21.74
C ASN A 983 5.17 -9.81 20.98
N LEU A 984 6.15 -10.68 20.74
CA LEU A 984 7.15 -10.53 19.69
C LEU A 984 6.67 -11.29 18.46
N TYR A 985 6.59 -10.60 17.33
CA TYR A 985 6.15 -11.16 16.05
C TYR A 985 7.32 -11.36 15.11
N CYS A 986 7.31 -12.46 14.35
CA CYS A 986 8.28 -12.77 13.31
C CYS A 986 7.58 -12.99 11.97
N TYR A 987 8.10 -12.34 10.94
CA TYR A 987 7.58 -12.38 9.57
C TYR A 987 8.68 -12.74 8.59
N THR A 988 8.30 -13.39 7.49
CA THR A 988 9.15 -13.49 6.30
C THR A 988 9.29 -12.14 5.61
N HIS A 989 10.29 -11.98 4.74
CA HIS A 989 10.38 -10.78 3.90
C HIS A 989 9.23 -10.64 2.89
N SER A 990 8.41 -11.67 2.67
CA SER A 990 7.19 -11.63 1.86
C SER A 990 5.93 -11.22 2.64
N GLY A 991 6.03 -10.99 3.96
CA GLY A 991 4.92 -10.52 4.79
C GLY A 991 4.10 -11.64 5.44
N GLU A 992 4.58 -12.88 5.39
CA GLU A 992 3.91 -14.02 6.05
C GLU A 992 4.35 -14.10 7.52
N LYS A 993 3.39 -14.15 8.44
CA LYS A 993 3.69 -14.37 9.86
C LYS A 993 4.16 -15.80 10.08
N VAL A 994 5.38 -15.98 10.57
CA VAL A 994 6.00 -17.29 10.81
C VAL A 994 5.62 -17.82 12.18
N TRP A 995 5.83 -17.00 13.21
CA TRP A 995 5.50 -17.33 14.59
C TRP A 995 5.29 -16.05 15.41
N GLN A 996 4.77 -16.24 16.62
CA GLN A 996 4.69 -15.20 17.65
C GLN A 996 5.12 -15.78 19.00
N PHE A 997 5.77 -14.96 19.82
CA PHE A 997 6.17 -15.32 21.18
C PHE A 997 5.50 -14.37 22.18
N SER A 998 4.83 -14.90 23.19
CA SER A 998 4.07 -14.11 24.16
C SER A 998 4.83 -13.92 25.47
N THR A 999 4.87 -12.69 25.96
CA THR A 999 5.36 -12.30 27.30
C THR A 999 4.17 -11.91 28.18
N ASN A 1000 4.42 -11.59 29.46
CA ASN A 1000 3.38 -11.19 30.41
C ASN A 1000 3.16 -9.66 30.48
N GLY A 1001 3.85 -8.90 29.63
CA GLY A 1001 3.76 -7.44 29.60
C GLY A 1001 4.11 -6.89 28.22
N PRO A 1002 3.86 -5.59 27.96
CA PRO A 1002 4.17 -4.98 26.68
C PRO A 1002 5.63 -5.11 26.23
N VAL A 1003 5.86 -5.32 24.93
CA VAL A 1003 7.21 -5.40 24.33
C VAL A 1003 7.54 -4.11 23.59
N PHE A 1004 8.16 -3.16 24.29
CA PHE A 1004 8.61 -1.89 23.71
C PHE A 1004 10.06 -1.96 23.21
N SER A 1005 10.86 -2.85 23.81
CA SER A 1005 12.24 -3.09 23.40
C SER A 1005 12.30 -3.59 21.96
N SER A 1006 13.14 -2.99 21.12
CA SER A 1006 13.43 -3.51 19.78
C SER A 1006 14.13 -4.88 19.89
N PRO A 1007 13.82 -5.86 19.01
CA PRO A 1007 14.57 -7.10 18.96
C PRO A 1007 16.01 -6.85 18.55
N CYS A 1008 16.94 -7.50 19.23
CA CYS A 1008 18.37 -7.47 18.95
C CYS A 1008 18.78 -8.79 18.30
N LEU A 1009 19.27 -8.72 17.06
CA LEU A 1009 19.79 -9.86 16.30
C LEU A 1009 21.31 -9.71 16.17
N SER A 1010 22.06 -10.76 16.52
CA SER A 1010 23.52 -10.75 16.41
C SER A 1010 24.05 -12.00 15.75
N SER A 1011 24.92 -11.84 14.75
CA SER A 1011 25.58 -12.96 14.06
C SER A 1011 26.67 -13.64 14.89
N LEU A 1012 27.05 -13.08 16.05
CA LEU A 1012 27.93 -13.74 17.02
C LEU A 1012 27.23 -14.96 17.66
N THR A 1013 25.90 -14.93 17.69
CA THR A 1013 25.05 -16.00 18.20
C THR A 1013 24.51 -16.84 17.03
N LYS A 1014 23.94 -18.02 17.30
CA LYS A 1014 23.31 -18.86 16.26
C LYS A 1014 21.96 -18.28 15.80
N GLN A 1015 21.93 -16.99 15.49
CA GLN A 1015 20.75 -16.19 15.19
C GLN A 1015 19.73 -16.18 16.35
N GLU A 1016 20.19 -15.98 17.58
CA GLU A 1016 19.28 -15.83 18.73
C GLU A 1016 18.70 -14.40 18.75
N ILE A 1017 17.48 -14.27 19.26
CA ILE A 1017 16.74 -13.00 19.34
C ILE A 1017 16.65 -12.58 20.80
N PHE A 1018 17.23 -11.42 21.12
CA PHE A 1018 17.22 -10.86 22.47
C PHE A 1018 16.30 -9.64 22.54
N PHE A 1019 15.44 -9.58 23.56
CA PHE A 1019 14.54 -8.43 23.74
C PHE A 1019 14.08 -8.30 25.20
N GLY A 1020 13.76 -7.08 25.61
CA GLY A 1020 13.18 -6.79 26.92
C GLY A 1020 11.65 -6.68 26.88
N SER A 1021 11.01 -6.91 28.02
CA SER A 1021 9.57 -6.68 28.21
C SER A 1021 9.31 -5.89 29.49
N HIS A 1022 8.11 -5.30 29.56
CA HIS A 1022 7.64 -4.55 30.71
C HIS A 1022 7.27 -5.43 31.90
N ASP A 1023 7.18 -6.74 31.71
CA ASP A 1023 7.03 -7.74 32.78
C ASP A 1023 8.32 -8.00 33.58
N CYS A 1024 9.32 -7.12 33.43
CA CYS A 1024 10.61 -7.17 34.09
C CYS A 1024 11.52 -8.32 33.61
N PHE A 1025 11.25 -8.95 32.46
CA PHE A 1025 12.14 -9.97 31.91
C PHE A 1025 12.92 -9.53 30.67
N ILE A 1026 14.12 -10.10 30.54
CA ILE A 1026 14.90 -10.14 29.30
C ILE A 1026 14.78 -11.55 28.74
N TYR A 1027 14.39 -11.65 27.48
CA TYR A 1027 14.13 -12.92 26.80
C TYR A 1027 15.21 -13.22 25.77
N CYS A 1028 15.50 -14.51 25.61
CA CYS A 1028 16.26 -15.06 24.50
C CYS A 1028 15.44 -16.16 23.82
N CYS A 1029 15.10 -15.93 22.55
CA CYS A 1029 14.39 -16.89 21.72
C CYS A 1029 15.28 -17.34 20.56
N ASN A 1030 15.06 -18.55 20.06
CA ASN A 1030 15.65 -18.99 18.80
C ASN A 1030 14.81 -18.52 17.59
N MET A 1031 15.31 -18.73 16.37
CA MET A 1031 14.61 -18.32 15.13
C MET A 1031 13.33 -19.11 14.85
N GLU A 1032 13.07 -20.20 15.57
CA GLU A 1032 11.80 -20.96 15.51
C GLU A 1032 10.76 -20.46 16.52
N GLY A 1033 11.08 -19.42 17.31
CA GLY A 1033 10.19 -18.84 18.31
C GLY A 1033 10.19 -19.56 19.66
N ASN A 1034 11.11 -20.50 19.89
CA ASN A 1034 11.24 -21.20 21.17
C ASN A 1034 12.06 -20.39 22.18
N LEU A 1035 11.59 -20.34 23.42
CA LEU A 1035 12.34 -19.76 24.54
C LEU A 1035 13.59 -20.61 24.84
N LEU A 1036 14.75 -19.99 24.84
CA LEU A 1036 16.00 -20.60 25.28
C LEU A 1036 16.26 -20.33 26.76
N TRP A 1037 16.15 -19.06 27.15
CA TRP A 1037 16.24 -18.62 28.54
C TRP A 1037 15.53 -17.28 28.72
N LYS A 1038 15.20 -16.96 29.98
CA LYS A 1038 14.77 -15.61 30.39
C LYS A 1038 15.49 -15.20 31.67
N PHE A 1039 15.74 -13.91 31.81
CA PHE A 1039 16.39 -13.32 32.97
C PHE A 1039 15.45 -12.30 33.63
N GLU A 1040 15.28 -12.39 34.95
CA GLU A 1040 14.45 -11.46 35.72
C GLU A 1040 15.27 -10.21 36.09
N ALA A 1041 14.96 -9.10 35.45
CA ALA A 1041 15.46 -7.78 35.81
C ALA A 1041 14.66 -7.22 36.99
N THR A 1042 15.17 -6.17 37.63
CA THR A 1042 14.51 -5.56 38.80
C THR A 1042 13.41 -4.55 38.46
N SER A 1043 13.27 -4.17 37.19
CA SER A 1043 12.22 -3.30 36.69
C SER A 1043 12.00 -3.54 35.20
N SER A 1044 10.97 -2.91 34.62
CA SER A 1044 10.64 -3.01 33.20
C SER A 1044 11.85 -2.67 32.30
N VAL A 1045 11.99 -3.42 31.20
CA VAL A 1045 13.12 -3.32 30.28
C VAL A 1045 12.65 -2.66 28.97
N TYR A 1046 12.95 -1.37 28.83
CA TYR A 1046 12.62 -0.58 27.63
C TYR A 1046 13.75 -0.60 26.59
N GLY A 1047 14.99 -0.47 27.06
CA GLY A 1047 16.16 -0.39 26.19
C GLY A 1047 16.35 -1.67 25.36
N THR A 1048 16.81 -1.51 24.13
CA THR A 1048 17.23 -2.63 23.28
C THR A 1048 18.53 -3.23 23.83
N PRO A 1049 18.61 -4.55 24.07
CA PRO A 1049 19.85 -5.21 24.47
C PRO A 1049 20.98 -5.06 23.42
N PHE A 1050 22.23 -5.24 23.82
CA PHE A 1050 23.39 -5.17 22.93
C PHE A 1050 24.32 -6.37 23.15
N VAL A 1051 24.53 -7.17 22.12
CA VAL A 1051 25.42 -8.35 22.15
C VAL A 1051 26.84 -7.94 21.77
N PHE A 1052 27.85 -8.41 22.49
CA PHE A 1052 29.25 -8.09 22.20
C PHE A 1052 30.19 -9.21 22.63
N GLN A 1053 31.39 -9.21 22.05
CA GLN A 1053 32.47 -10.12 22.41
C GLN A 1053 33.80 -9.36 22.42
N SER A 1054 34.53 -9.41 23.53
CA SER A 1054 35.82 -8.75 23.68
C SER A 1054 36.90 -9.75 24.08
N GLY A 1055 38.06 -9.66 23.43
CA GLY A 1055 39.26 -10.42 23.80
C GLY A 1055 39.73 -10.13 25.23
N ASP A 1056 39.49 -8.91 25.72
CA ASP A 1056 39.83 -8.47 27.08
C ASP A 1056 38.90 -9.06 28.15
N LEU A 1057 37.76 -9.63 27.75
CA LEU A 1057 36.71 -10.18 28.63
C LEU A 1057 36.57 -11.70 28.47
N ASN A 1058 37.70 -12.40 28.45
CA ASN A 1058 37.79 -13.86 28.26
C ASN A 1058 37.14 -14.38 26.96
N ASN A 1059 36.90 -13.48 25.98
CA ASN A 1059 36.26 -13.79 24.71
C ASN A 1059 34.87 -14.46 24.85
N LYS A 1060 34.17 -14.24 25.97
CA LYS A 1060 32.77 -14.66 26.15
C LYS A 1060 31.85 -13.81 25.26
N ILE A 1061 30.75 -14.40 24.80
CA ILE A 1061 29.67 -13.66 24.14
C ILE A 1061 28.75 -13.13 25.24
N LEU A 1062 28.72 -11.82 25.39
CA LEU A 1062 28.02 -11.11 26.44
C LEU A 1062 26.85 -10.31 25.86
N LEU A 1063 25.86 -10.04 26.70
CA LEU A 1063 24.68 -9.24 26.41
C LEU A 1063 24.58 -8.13 27.45
N ALA A 1064 24.60 -6.87 27.03
CA ALA A 1064 24.29 -5.75 27.89
C ALA A 1064 22.83 -5.36 27.77
N ALA A 1065 22.17 -5.14 28.90
CA ALA A 1065 20.78 -4.70 28.97
C ALA A 1065 20.59 -3.74 30.14
N VAL A 1066 19.53 -2.92 30.07
CA VAL A 1066 19.24 -1.90 31.08
C VAL A 1066 17.79 -1.96 31.50
N SER A 1067 17.53 -1.84 32.81
CA SER A 1067 16.18 -1.72 33.36
C SER A 1067 15.90 -0.29 33.82
N THR A 1068 14.62 0.08 33.82
CA THR A 1068 14.15 1.45 34.12
C THR A 1068 14.53 1.98 35.49
N ASP A 1069 14.85 1.11 36.45
CA ASP A 1069 15.37 1.48 37.77
C ASP A 1069 16.86 1.89 37.76
N GLY A 1070 17.47 2.00 36.57
CA GLY A 1070 18.84 2.45 36.37
C GLY A 1070 19.88 1.33 36.39
N LYS A 1071 19.49 0.06 36.52
CA LYS A 1071 20.46 -1.03 36.51
C LYS A 1071 20.95 -1.37 35.12
N VAL A 1072 22.26 -1.59 35.03
CA VAL A 1072 22.97 -2.06 33.84
C VAL A 1072 23.41 -3.49 34.10
N TRP A 1073 22.89 -4.42 33.31
CA TRP A 1073 23.14 -5.85 33.43
C TRP A 1073 24.08 -6.31 32.32
N ILE A 1074 25.09 -7.10 32.68
CA ILE A 1074 25.93 -7.84 31.74
C ILE A 1074 25.63 -9.31 31.94
N LEU A 1075 25.01 -9.92 30.93
CA LEU A 1075 24.60 -11.31 30.94
C LEU A 1075 25.48 -12.12 29.99
N ASN A 1076 25.63 -13.40 30.27
CA ASN A 1076 26.13 -14.35 29.28
C ASN A 1076 25.04 -14.58 28.22
N ALA A 1077 25.33 -14.31 26.95
CA ALA A 1077 24.31 -14.36 25.89
C ALA A 1077 23.75 -15.79 25.69
N LYS A 1078 24.52 -16.84 26.01
CA LYS A 1078 24.09 -18.23 25.81
C LYS A 1078 23.25 -18.78 26.97
N SER A 1079 23.59 -18.44 28.20
CA SER A 1079 22.95 -19.00 29.40
C SER A 1079 21.99 -18.04 30.09
N GLY A 1080 22.02 -16.74 29.77
CA GLY A 1080 21.24 -15.70 30.46
C GLY A 1080 21.72 -15.42 31.88
N THR A 1081 22.86 -15.99 32.30
CA THR A 1081 23.41 -15.80 33.66
C THR A 1081 24.04 -14.43 33.79
N ALA A 1082 23.77 -13.74 34.90
CA ALA A 1082 24.40 -12.45 35.18
C ALA A 1082 25.90 -12.60 35.48
N GLU A 1083 26.72 -11.91 34.70
CA GLU A 1083 28.18 -11.86 34.80
C GLU A 1083 28.65 -10.57 35.48
N GLY A 1084 27.85 -9.49 35.38
CA GLY A 1084 28.10 -8.21 36.03
C GLY A 1084 26.83 -7.37 36.14
N VAL A 1085 26.77 -6.50 37.15
CA VAL A 1085 25.67 -5.55 37.35
C VAL A 1085 26.18 -4.27 37.99
N ASP A 1086 25.66 -3.14 37.55
CA ASP A 1086 25.86 -1.84 38.19
C ASP A 1086 24.56 -1.02 38.17
N LYS A 1087 24.48 0.06 38.93
CA LYS A 1087 23.29 0.91 39.04
C LYS A 1087 23.63 2.37 38.81
N LEU A 1088 23.07 2.92 37.74
CA LEU A 1088 23.06 4.35 37.50
C LEU A 1088 22.05 5.04 38.44
N PRO A 1089 22.31 6.29 38.84
CA PRO A 1089 21.53 6.98 39.87
C PRO A 1089 20.16 7.50 39.41
N GLY A 1090 19.76 7.27 38.15
CA GLY A 1090 18.46 7.69 37.61
C GLY A 1090 17.88 6.64 36.68
N GLU A 1091 16.69 6.92 36.15
CA GLU A 1091 16.01 6.01 35.24
C GLU A 1091 16.73 5.93 33.88
N VAL A 1092 16.70 4.74 33.27
CA VAL A 1092 17.39 4.49 31.99
C VAL A 1092 16.39 3.95 30.97
N PHE A 1093 16.16 4.74 29.92
CA PHE A 1093 15.35 4.38 28.75
C PHE A 1093 16.21 4.24 27.49
N SER A 1094 17.38 4.89 27.46
CA SER A 1094 18.39 4.74 26.41
C SER A 1094 18.92 3.31 26.36
N SER A 1095 19.01 2.74 25.16
CA SER A 1095 19.71 1.47 24.95
C SER A 1095 21.23 1.62 25.16
N PRO A 1096 21.93 0.62 25.74
CA PRO A 1096 23.38 0.63 25.83
C PRO A 1096 24.04 0.38 24.47
N VAL A 1097 25.18 1.01 24.21
CA VAL A 1097 26.02 0.76 23.02
C VAL A 1097 27.46 0.54 23.47
N ILE A 1098 28.12 -0.48 22.92
CA ILE A 1098 29.41 -0.96 23.42
C ILE A 1098 30.48 -0.93 22.33
N TRP A 1099 31.66 -0.44 22.67
CA TRP A 1099 32.87 -0.54 21.87
C TRP A 1099 34.07 -0.90 22.74
N GLY A 1100 34.76 -2.01 22.43
CA GLY A 1100 35.82 -2.50 23.30
C GLY A 1100 35.26 -2.98 24.63
N THR A 1101 35.82 -2.46 25.70
CA THR A 1101 35.33 -2.60 27.09
C THR A 1101 34.50 -1.42 27.55
N LYS A 1102 34.14 -0.48 26.65
CA LYS A 1102 33.43 0.75 27.00
C LYS A 1102 31.95 0.63 26.65
N LEU A 1103 31.08 0.74 27.65
CA LEU A 1103 29.64 0.78 27.51
C LEU A 1103 29.15 2.21 27.67
N VAL A 1104 28.44 2.74 26.68
CA VAL A 1104 27.87 4.08 26.71
C VAL A 1104 26.35 4.01 26.79
N VAL A 1105 25.74 4.80 27.67
CA VAL A 1105 24.29 4.83 27.88
C VAL A 1105 23.82 6.18 28.42
N GLY A 1106 22.65 6.64 27.97
CA GLY A 1106 21.97 7.82 28.49
C GLY A 1106 21.16 7.53 29.75
N CYS A 1107 21.06 8.51 30.65
CA CYS A 1107 20.28 8.42 31.88
C CYS A 1107 19.40 9.67 32.06
N ARG A 1108 18.22 9.49 32.65
CA ARG A 1108 17.26 10.58 32.91
C ARG A 1108 17.69 11.55 34.00
N ASN A 1109 18.78 11.27 34.69
CA ASN A 1109 19.41 12.19 35.63
C ASN A 1109 20.29 13.27 34.95
N ASP A 1110 20.04 13.54 33.67
CA ASP A 1110 20.70 14.55 32.84
C ASP A 1110 22.12 14.19 32.35
N TYR A 1111 22.59 12.96 32.57
CA TYR A 1111 23.94 12.55 32.17
C TYR A 1111 23.97 11.41 31.14
N VAL A 1112 25.00 11.47 30.29
CA VAL A 1112 25.48 10.34 29.49
C VAL A 1112 26.62 9.69 30.24
N TYR A 1113 26.58 8.38 30.42
CA TYR A 1113 27.60 7.60 31.12
C TYR A 1113 28.42 6.77 30.15
N CYS A 1114 29.73 6.71 30.39
CA CYS A 1114 30.59 5.65 29.86
C CYS A 1114 31.09 4.80 31.03
N LEU A 1115 30.85 3.51 30.96
CA LEU A 1115 31.27 2.51 31.93
C LEU A 1115 32.37 1.64 31.33
N ASP A 1116 33.39 1.33 32.12
CA ASP A 1116 34.42 0.36 31.78
C ASP A 1116 34.08 -1.01 32.33
N LEU A 1117 34.17 -2.01 31.45
CA LEU A 1117 34.00 -3.42 31.75
C LEU A 1117 35.36 -4.06 32.01
N TYR A 1118 35.57 -4.66 33.17
CA TYR A 1118 36.80 -5.38 33.50
C TYR A 1118 36.53 -6.58 34.40
N ILE A 1119 37.46 -7.54 34.39
CA ILE A 1119 37.38 -8.75 35.20
C ILE A 1119 37.85 -8.44 36.62
N THR A 1120 37.04 -8.78 37.62
CA THR A 1120 37.42 -8.61 39.03
C THR A 1120 38.61 -9.50 39.39
N GLY A 1121 39.69 -8.91 39.90
CA GLY A 1121 40.91 -9.64 40.33
C GLY A 1121 42.09 -9.60 39.35
N LYS A 1122 42.00 -8.82 38.26
CA LYS A 1122 43.13 -8.46 37.39
C LYS A 1122 43.44 -6.97 37.43
#